data_AF-A0A2N7S689-F1
#
_entry.id   AF-A0A2N7S689-F1
#
_cell.length_a   1.000
_cell.length_b   1.000
_cell.length_c   1.000
_cell.angle_alpha   90.00
_cell.angle_beta   90.00
_cell.angle_gamma   90.00
#
_symmetry.space_group_name_H-M   'P 1'
#
loop_
_entity.id
_entity.type
_entity.pdbx_description
1 polymer ?
#
loop_
_entity_poly.entity_id
_entity_poly.type
_entity_poly.pdbx_seq_one_letter_code
_entity_poly.pdbx_strand_id
1 'polypeptide(L)'
;MTNYTFRTISLPEDTALLHSWIATKHAAFWGMPTASETEIAAEYRSLLETDDYEVLLGLDGAGSARFLVELYNPATSALAEAYNYVRGDRGLHFLAPAASTPQPGFTLDALSAAVQQAFSRPGTERIIVEPDQRNKAIHALNARVGFRPVRPVQLAEPDGSTKQALLSICTRNDFETATGRSLDSSFLSPERWERANRHVLAKALGEFSHERLLEPADHGENRYSVQKDGHRYSFTARRYQLNHWLVDPHSLEHQQFADGIWHQAEVDAIDFITLFYRELTLSEAQLPTYLEELSSTLSSHCYKQVHATHDAAQLAQFPGDAAQSFQLIESSMTEGHPCFVANNGRMGVGRSDYLRYAPETGAALRLGWAAAHKSRAQFDAIDTLDYESLLSGELHPAERQRLDDALEAALFGTGLSADDYIFMPVHPWQWENRLSITFANDIARKQLIWLGTSEDEYQAQQSIRTFFNLSNPTRNYVKTAMSILNMGFMRGLSAEYMKVTPAINQWLGELFENDPVLSSQPVALLREIAAVGYRNPQFEAATDKSAPQRKMFAALWRESPISTLGNNEKLATMASLLHVDVHGKSFAGALIRRSGLDPQTWLNQYLDAYLIPLVHCLAAYDLVFMPHGENVIMVLENGAVKKVLLKDLGEEIAVLSDRVELPEEIRRVRTGGDPVLSVFTDVFDSFFRFLAPLLDAEGLISEEEFWKSVVGRLLDYRDRHPEFTERFDELGLFAQSFPLSCLNRLQLRNNQQMLDLTDQSGGLLYAGDLENPLASALAPLG
;
A
#
# COMPACT_ATOMS: atom_id res chain seq x y z
N MET A 1 -32.52 -13.51 -23.99
CA MET A 1 -32.05 -12.14 -23.65
C MET A 1 -31.74 -11.46 -24.97
N THR A 2 -32.16 -10.21 -25.12
CA THR A 2 -31.79 -9.40 -26.30
C THR A 2 -30.31 -9.03 -26.15
N ASN A 3 -29.46 -9.45 -27.08
CA ASN A 3 -28.06 -9.02 -27.10
C ASN A 3 -27.99 -7.64 -27.75
N TYR A 4 -27.47 -6.66 -27.01
CA TYR A 4 -27.16 -5.34 -27.53
C TYR A 4 -25.68 -5.27 -27.91
N THR A 5 -25.38 -4.58 -29.00
CA THR A 5 -24.02 -4.17 -29.35
C THR A 5 -23.86 -2.67 -29.14
N PHE A 6 -22.63 -2.16 -29.08
CA PHE A 6 -22.34 -0.76 -28.80
C PHE A 6 -21.46 -0.18 -29.89
N ARG A 7 -21.72 1.09 -30.25
CA ARG A 7 -20.81 1.90 -31.06
C ARG A 7 -20.72 3.31 -30.49
N THR A 8 -19.57 3.96 -30.65
CA THR A 8 -19.46 5.39 -30.40
C THR A 8 -20.39 6.16 -31.35
N ILE A 9 -20.92 7.28 -30.87
CA ILE A 9 -21.65 8.23 -31.73
C ILE A 9 -20.73 8.79 -32.82
N SER A 10 -21.30 9.16 -33.96
CA SER A 10 -20.63 9.85 -35.06
C SER A 10 -21.32 11.18 -35.28
N LEU A 11 -20.57 12.29 -35.17
CA LEU A 11 -21.09 13.62 -35.46
C LEU A 11 -20.60 14.07 -36.85
N PRO A 12 -21.48 14.65 -37.69
CA PRO A 12 -22.83 15.11 -37.37
C PRO A 12 -23.94 14.06 -37.57
N GLU A 13 -23.64 12.83 -37.99
CA GLU A 13 -24.62 11.84 -38.44
C GLU A 13 -25.69 11.49 -37.38
N ASP A 14 -25.29 11.40 -36.11
CA ASP A 14 -26.16 11.03 -35.00
C ASP A 14 -26.82 12.25 -34.33
N THR A 15 -26.51 13.49 -34.72
CA THR A 15 -27.01 14.72 -34.07
C THR A 15 -28.54 14.76 -33.98
N ALA A 16 -29.21 14.48 -35.10
CA ALA A 16 -30.68 14.51 -35.15
C ALA A 16 -31.29 13.42 -34.25
N LEU A 17 -30.65 12.25 -34.17
CA LEU A 17 -31.08 11.16 -33.28
C LEU A 17 -30.92 11.57 -31.81
N LEU A 18 -29.74 12.07 -31.43
CA LEU A 18 -29.44 12.52 -30.06
C LEU A 18 -30.41 13.62 -29.63
N HIS A 19 -30.63 14.63 -30.48
CA HIS A 19 -31.60 15.69 -30.23
C HIS A 19 -33.01 15.14 -30.01
N SER A 20 -33.46 14.18 -30.84
CA SER A 20 -34.78 13.55 -30.68
C SER A 20 -34.97 12.78 -29.37
N TRP A 21 -33.89 12.35 -28.73
CA TRP A 21 -33.92 11.62 -27.45
C TRP A 21 -33.78 12.55 -26.25
N ILE A 22 -32.92 13.56 -26.35
CA ILE A 22 -32.49 14.42 -25.25
C ILE A 22 -33.38 15.66 -25.08
N ALA A 23 -33.74 16.34 -26.18
CA ALA A 23 -34.53 17.58 -26.14
C ALA A 23 -36.03 17.30 -25.96
N THR A 24 -36.36 16.55 -24.90
CA THR A 24 -37.72 16.10 -24.60
C THR A 24 -38.05 16.25 -23.11
N LYS A 25 -39.34 16.39 -22.78
CA LYS A 25 -39.80 16.37 -21.38
C LYS A 25 -39.53 15.04 -20.67
N HIS A 26 -39.46 13.94 -21.43
CA HIS A 26 -39.14 12.61 -20.88
C HIS A 26 -37.70 12.55 -20.36
N ALA A 27 -36.76 13.18 -21.09
CA ALA A 27 -35.36 13.26 -20.72
C ALA A 27 -35.03 14.51 -19.88
N ALA A 28 -35.99 15.08 -19.15
CA ALA A 28 -35.76 16.32 -18.39
C ALA A 28 -34.61 16.22 -17.36
N PHE A 29 -34.35 15.03 -16.81
CA PHE A 29 -33.22 14.78 -15.90
C PHE A 29 -31.86 14.66 -16.61
N TRP A 30 -31.81 14.72 -17.95
CA TRP A 30 -30.59 14.74 -18.77
C TRP A 30 -30.04 16.16 -18.98
N GLY A 31 -30.75 17.20 -18.51
CA GLY A 31 -30.21 18.57 -18.45
C GLY A 31 -30.39 19.46 -19.69
N MET A 32 -31.03 18.97 -20.76
CA MET A 32 -31.15 19.75 -22.02
C MET A 32 -32.54 19.64 -22.71
N PRO A 33 -33.68 19.81 -22.02
CA PRO A 33 -35.01 19.51 -22.56
C PRO A 33 -35.47 20.45 -23.69
N THR A 34 -34.79 21.57 -23.92
CA THR A 34 -35.12 22.58 -24.94
C THR A 34 -33.95 22.93 -25.85
N ALA A 35 -32.85 22.17 -25.78
CA ALA A 35 -31.67 22.43 -26.60
C ALA A 35 -31.97 22.19 -28.09
N SER A 36 -31.39 23.02 -28.95
CA SER A 36 -31.39 22.86 -30.41
C SER A 36 -30.41 21.77 -30.86
N GLU A 37 -30.56 21.27 -32.09
CA GLU A 37 -29.61 20.32 -32.68
C GLU A 37 -28.16 20.85 -32.68
N THR A 38 -27.98 22.16 -32.89
CA THR A 38 -26.66 22.80 -32.86
C THR A 38 -26.04 22.76 -31.46
N GLU A 39 -26.83 23.00 -30.42
CA GLU A 39 -26.36 22.93 -29.02
C GLU A 39 -26.02 21.49 -28.63
N ILE A 40 -26.84 20.50 -29.02
CA ILE A 40 -26.53 19.08 -28.83
C ILE A 40 -25.23 18.68 -29.54
N ALA A 41 -25.05 19.10 -30.79
CA ALA A 41 -23.82 18.79 -31.54
C ALA A 41 -22.58 19.47 -30.94
N ALA A 42 -22.72 20.65 -30.34
CA ALA A 42 -21.62 21.35 -29.67
C ALA A 42 -21.24 20.63 -28.36
N GLU A 43 -22.22 20.30 -27.53
CA GLU A 43 -22.02 19.60 -26.26
C GLU A 43 -21.32 18.25 -26.45
N TYR A 44 -21.88 17.39 -27.32
CA TYR A 44 -21.32 16.06 -27.55
C TYR A 44 -19.96 16.09 -28.25
N ARG A 45 -19.62 17.16 -28.99
CA ARG A 45 -18.26 17.35 -29.50
C ARG A 45 -17.29 17.62 -28.35
N SER A 46 -17.66 18.49 -27.41
CA SER A 46 -16.85 18.78 -26.22
C SER A 46 -16.64 17.53 -25.35
N LEU A 47 -17.69 16.70 -25.18
CA LEU A 47 -17.59 15.45 -24.43
C LEU A 47 -16.64 14.45 -25.12
N LEU A 48 -16.71 14.32 -26.45
CA LEU A 48 -15.82 13.44 -27.21
C LEU A 48 -14.36 13.90 -27.24
N GLU A 49 -14.09 15.18 -26.95
CA GLU A 49 -12.74 15.74 -26.78
C GLU A 49 -12.18 15.54 -25.36
N THR A 50 -13.01 15.08 -24.41
CA THR A 50 -12.60 14.84 -23.03
C THR A 50 -11.93 13.46 -22.89
N ASP A 51 -10.74 13.43 -22.30
CA ASP A 51 -10.02 12.18 -22.03
C ASP A 51 -10.86 11.21 -21.18
N ASP A 52 -10.81 9.92 -21.53
CA ASP A 52 -11.55 8.85 -20.85
C ASP A 52 -13.10 9.02 -20.83
N TYR A 53 -13.66 9.85 -21.72
CA TYR A 53 -15.11 9.98 -21.93
C TYR A 53 -15.56 9.18 -23.17
N GLU A 54 -16.58 8.34 -23.02
CA GLU A 54 -17.17 7.57 -24.11
C GLU A 54 -18.68 7.83 -24.20
N VAL A 55 -19.17 8.11 -25.40
CA VAL A 55 -20.61 8.25 -25.68
C VAL A 55 -21.03 7.16 -26.66
N LEU A 56 -21.87 6.23 -26.20
CA LEU A 56 -22.20 4.99 -26.89
C LEU A 56 -23.69 4.88 -27.19
N LEU A 57 -24.02 4.42 -28.40
CA LEU A 57 -25.37 3.96 -28.75
C LEU A 57 -25.48 2.45 -28.57
N GLY A 58 -26.46 2.01 -27.78
CA GLY A 58 -26.84 0.61 -27.67
C GLY A 58 -27.74 0.20 -28.83
N LEU A 59 -27.30 -0.77 -29.63
CA LEU A 59 -27.97 -1.25 -30.84
C LEU A 59 -28.63 -2.59 -30.59
N ASP A 60 -29.85 -2.80 -31.10
CA ASP A 60 -30.47 -4.13 -31.10
C ASP A 60 -29.90 -5.05 -32.20
N GLY A 61 -30.38 -6.30 -32.26
CA GLY A 61 -29.92 -7.29 -33.25
C GLY A 61 -30.16 -6.90 -34.72
N ALA A 62 -30.96 -5.87 -35.00
CA ALA A 62 -31.13 -5.30 -36.34
C ALA A 62 -30.19 -4.11 -36.61
N GLY A 63 -29.32 -3.76 -35.66
CA GLY A 63 -28.41 -2.61 -35.75
C GLY A 63 -29.10 -1.26 -35.49
N SER A 64 -30.36 -1.25 -35.01
CA SER A 64 -31.08 -0.01 -34.72
C SER A 64 -30.69 0.51 -33.34
N ALA A 65 -30.39 1.80 -33.23
CA ALA A 65 -30.07 2.44 -31.95
C ALA A 65 -31.31 2.49 -31.04
N ARG A 66 -31.16 2.08 -29.78
CA ARG A 66 -32.25 1.91 -28.82
C ARG A 66 -32.11 2.71 -27.54
N PHE A 67 -30.90 3.00 -27.10
CA PHE A 67 -30.60 3.78 -25.90
C PHE A 67 -29.20 4.39 -25.99
N LEU A 68 -28.92 5.38 -25.15
CA LEU A 68 -27.65 6.10 -25.07
C LEU A 68 -26.98 5.82 -23.73
N VAL A 69 -25.66 5.66 -23.75
CA VAL A 69 -24.81 5.47 -22.57
C VAL A 69 -23.66 6.46 -22.64
N GLU A 70 -23.36 7.11 -21.52
CA GLU A 70 -22.14 7.89 -21.36
C GLU A 70 -21.31 7.23 -20.26
N LEU A 71 -20.02 7.05 -20.51
CA LEU A 71 -19.08 6.47 -19.56
C LEU A 71 -17.93 7.45 -19.39
N TYR A 72 -17.56 7.75 -18.15
CA TYR A 72 -16.58 8.79 -17.87
C TYR A 72 -15.71 8.44 -16.66
N ASN A 73 -14.59 9.16 -16.48
CA ASN A 73 -13.77 9.07 -15.29
C ASN A 73 -14.32 9.98 -14.17
N PRO A 74 -14.82 9.44 -13.04
CA PRO A 74 -15.37 10.29 -11.99
C PRO A 74 -14.34 11.20 -11.31
N ALA A 75 -13.04 10.85 -11.39
CA ALA A 75 -11.96 11.67 -10.82
C ALA A 75 -11.75 13.01 -11.55
N THR A 76 -12.30 13.16 -12.76
CA THR A 76 -12.19 14.38 -13.58
C THR A 76 -13.56 15.00 -13.88
N SER A 77 -14.63 14.55 -13.23
CA SER A 77 -15.99 15.08 -13.41
C SER A 77 -16.46 15.87 -12.18
N ALA A 78 -17.70 16.37 -12.21
CA ALA A 78 -18.33 17.01 -11.04
C ALA A 78 -18.37 16.11 -9.79
N LEU A 79 -18.16 14.80 -9.93
CA LEU A 79 -18.06 13.87 -8.82
C LEU A 79 -16.72 13.93 -8.08
N ALA A 80 -15.66 14.51 -8.65
CA ALA A 80 -14.31 14.47 -8.08
C ALA A 80 -14.24 15.03 -6.65
N GLU A 81 -15.04 16.06 -6.35
CA GLU A 81 -15.15 16.65 -5.01
C GLU A 81 -16.27 16.03 -4.16
N ALA A 82 -17.15 15.25 -4.77
CA ALA A 82 -18.36 14.75 -4.16
C ALA A 82 -18.20 13.37 -3.49
N TYR A 83 -17.20 12.58 -3.90
CA TYR A 83 -16.94 11.25 -3.32
C TYR A 83 -15.49 10.79 -3.49
N ASN A 84 -15.14 9.73 -2.76
CA ASN A 84 -13.80 9.16 -2.83
C ASN A 84 -13.67 8.20 -4.00
N TYR A 85 -12.99 8.71 -5.02
CA TYR A 85 -12.52 7.92 -6.13
C TYR A 85 -11.63 6.76 -5.64
N VAL A 86 -11.88 5.57 -6.16
CA VAL A 86 -10.97 4.42 -6.06
C VAL A 86 -10.52 4.06 -7.47
N ARG A 87 -9.23 3.73 -7.63
CA ARG A 87 -8.70 3.30 -8.92
C ARG A 87 -9.51 2.12 -9.46
N GLY A 88 -10.07 2.30 -10.66
CA GLY A 88 -11.01 1.36 -11.28
C GLY A 88 -12.49 1.75 -11.17
N ASP A 89 -12.80 2.91 -10.61
CA ASP A 89 -14.14 3.51 -10.71
C ASP A 89 -14.42 4.01 -12.12
N ARG A 90 -15.67 3.85 -12.54
CA ARG A 90 -16.17 4.38 -13.81
C ARG A 90 -17.57 4.96 -13.64
N GLY A 91 -17.78 6.18 -14.13
CA GLY A 91 -19.08 6.84 -14.14
C GLY A 91 -19.98 6.28 -15.25
N LEU A 92 -21.29 6.33 -15.03
CA LEU A 92 -22.29 5.91 -16.03
C LEU A 92 -23.50 6.84 -16.04
N HIS A 93 -23.80 7.42 -17.21
CA HIS A 93 -25.12 7.95 -17.51
C HIS A 93 -25.86 7.04 -18.50
N PHE A 94 -27.17 6.91 -18.31
CA PHE A 94 -28.02 6.05 -19.14
C PHE A 94 -29.33 6.74 -19.51
N LEU A 95 -29.62 6.79 -20.80
CA LEU A 95 -30.87 7.34 -21.34
C LEU A 95 -31.59 6.30 -22.21
N ALA A 96 -32.81 5.95 -21.79
CA ALA A 96 -33.76 5.26 -22.64
C ALA A 96 -34.77 6.28 -23.22
N PRO A 97 -34.87 6.43 -24.56
CA PRO A 97 -35.76 7.40 -25.18
C PRO A 97 -37.24 7.06 -24.93
N ALA A 98 -38.10 8.07 -25.06
CA ALA A 98 -39.54 7.86 -25.02
C ALA A 98 -39.99 6.95 -26.18
N ALA A 99 -40.86 5.98 -25.89
CA ALA A 99 -41.40 5.06 -26.88
C ALA A 99 -42.92 5.22 -26.98
N SER A 100 -43.44 5.34 -28.21
CA SER A 100 -44.88 5.32 -28.48
C SER A 100 -45.51 3.94 -28.17
N THR A 101 -44.72 2.88 -28.28
CA THR A 101 -45.11 1.50 -27.96
C THR A 101 -44.11 0.90 -26.95
N PRO A 102 -44.31 1.09 -25.64
CA PRO A 102 -43.40 0.58 -24.62
C PRO A 102 -43.28 -0.95 -24.66
N GLN A 103 -42.04 -1.45 -24.60
CA GLN A 103 -41.75 -2.89 -24.51
C GLN A 103 -41.50 -3.25 -23.04
N PRO A 104 -42.31 -4.14 -22.42
CA PRO A 104 -42.08 -4.56 -21.04
C PRO A 104 -40.67 -5.11 -20.84
N GLY A 105 -39.97 -4.65 -19.79
CA GLY A 105 -38.62 -5.11 -19.46
C GLY A 105 -37.48 -4.40 -20.22
N PHE A 106 -37.77 -3.69 -21.31
CA PHE A 106 -36.76 -3.08 -22.18
C PHE A 106 -35.73 -2.22 -21.42
N THR A 107 -36.18 -1.27 -20.60
CA THR A 107 -35.26 -0.35 -19.90
C THR A 107 -34.33 -1.07 -18.93
N LEU A 108 -34.82 -2.14 -18.28
CA LEU A 108 -33.98 -2.94 -17.39
C LEU A 108 -32.95 -3.76 -18.18
N ASP A 109 -33.36 -4.36 -19.29
CA ASP A 109 -32.46 -5.14 -20.15
C ASP A 109 -31.38 -4.24 -20.78
N ALA A 110 -31.77 -3.04 -21.20
CA ALA A 110 -30.87 -2.01 -21.73
C ALA A 110 -29.90 -1.49 -20.66
N LEU A 111 -30.38 -1.16 -19.45
CA LEU A 111 -29.52 -0.74 -18.35
C LEU A 111 -28.54 -1.85 -17.93
N SER A 112 -29.01 -3.10 -17.87
CA SER A 112 -28.15 -4.25 -17.58
C SER A 112 -27.04 -4.40 -18.62
N ALA A 113 -27.36 -4.22 -19.90
CA ALA A 113 -26.36 -4.24 -20.98
C ALA A 113 -25.39 -3.05 -20.90
N ALA A 114 -25.87 -1.85 -20.54
CA ALA A 114 -25.03 -0.66 -20.35
C ALA A 114 -24.02 -0.84 -19.22
N VAL A 115 -24.46 -1.37 -18.07
CA VAL A 115 -23.57 -1.67 -16.93
C VAL A 115 -22.57 -2.76 -17.29
N GLN A 116 -23.01 -3.82 -17.98
CA GLN A 116 -22.12 -4.86 -18.50
C GLN A 116 -21.06 -4.29 -19.46
N GLN A 117 -21.45 -3.38 -20.36
CA GLN A 117 -20.53 -2.68 -21.25
C GLN A 117 -19.54 -1.79 -20.48
N ALA A 118 -19.98 -1.11 -19.43
CA ALA A 118 -19.11 -0.28 -18.60
C ALA A 118 -18.00 -1.10 -17.92
N PHE A 119 -18.37 -2.29 -17.44
CA PHE A 119 -17.43 -3.26 -16.87
C PHE A 119 -16.50 -3.90 -17.89
N SER A 120 -16.78 -3.84 -19.20
CA SER A 120 -15.95 -4.49 -20.24
C SER A 120 -14.51 -3.95 -20.29
N ARG A 121 -14.26 -2.70 -19.84
CA ARG A 121 -12.90 -2.14 -19.69
C ARG A 121 -12.13 -2.92 -18.61
N PRO A 122 -11.00 -3.56 -18.96
CA PRO A 122 -10.19 -4.30 -18.00
C PRO A 122 -9.65 -3.35 -16.92
N GLY A 123 -10.07 -3.55 -15.67
CA GLY A 123 -9.77 -2.65 -14.54
C GLY A 123 -10.99 -1.95 -13.93
N THR A 124 -12.14 -1.94 -14.60
CA THR A 124 -13.35 -1.40 -13.98
C THR A 124 -13.85 -2.34 -12.90
N GLU A 125 -13.82 -1.90 -11.64
CA GLU A 125 -14.22 -2.67 -10.47
C GLU A 125 -15.52 -2.16 -9.83
N ARG A 126 -15.83 -0.86 -10.01
CA ARG A 126 -17.07 -0.24 -9.52
C ARG A 126 -17.63 0.72 -10.57
N ILE A 127 -18.96 0.71 -10.73
CA ILE A 127 -19.69 1.70 -11.51
C ILE A 127 -20.35 2.69 -10.57
N ILE A 128 -20.18 3.97 -10.86
CA ILE A 128 -20.69 5.09 -10.08
C ILE A 128 -21.81 5.78 -10.86
N VAL A 129 -22.92 6.05 -10.18
CA VAL A 129 -24.05 6.79 -10.74
C VAL A 129 -24.60 7.79 -9.73
N GLU A 130 -25.11 8.90 -10.25
CA GLU A 130 -25.56 10.07 -9.51
C GLU A 130 -26.90 10.61 -10.03
N PRO A 131 -27.95 9.77 -10.19
CA PRO A 131 -29.26 10.26 -10.63
C PRO A 131 -29.85 11.28 -9.63
N ASP A 132 -30.64 12.22 -10.14
CA ASP A 132 -31.42 13.16 -9.31
C ASP A 132 -32.26 12.37 -8.27
N GLN A 133 -32.21 12.79 -7.01
CA GLN A 133 -32.84 12.12 -5.87
C GLN A 133 -34.37 11.99 -6.03
N ARG A 134 -35.00 12.79 -6.89
CA ARG A 134 -36.43 12.76 -7.20
C ARG A 134 -36.78 11.70 -8.24
N ASN A 135 -35.81 11.20 -9.01
CA ASN A 135 -36.03 10.21 -10.05
C ASN A 135 -36.21 8.79 -9.44
N LYS A 136 -37.35 8.56 -8.80
CA LYS A 136 -37.65 7.28 -8.13
C LYS A 136 -37.66 6.08 -9.09
N ALA A 137 -37.98 6.30 -10.36
CA ALA A 137 -37.98 5.26 -11.38
C ALA A 137 -36.57 4.71 -11.66
N ILE A 138 -35.58 5.59 -11.87
CA ILE A 138 -34.20 5.13 -12.11
C ILE A 138 -33.60 4.50 -10.86
N HIS A 139 -33.88 5.01 -9.64
CA HIS A 139 -33.38 4.36 -8.42
C HIS A 139 -33.89 2.92 -8.28
N ALA A 140 -35.16 2.65 -8.61
CA ALA A 140 -35.71 1.31 -8.60
C ALA A 140 -35.06 0.40 -9.66
N LEU A 141 -34.73 0.93 -10.84
CA LEU A 141 -34.00 0.18 -11.88
C LEU A 141 -32.55 -0.08 -11.47
N ASN A 142 -31.86 0.92 -10.94
CA ASN A 142 -30.48 0.83 -10.45
C ASN A 142 -30.36 -0.25 -9.37
N ALA A 143 -31.27 -0.29 -8.41
CA ALA A 143 -31.28 -1.34 -7.38
C ALA A 143 -31.44 -2.75 -7.97
N ARG A 144 -32.21 -2.92 -9.06
CA ARG A 144 -32.41 -4.21 -9.74
C ARG A 144 -31.18 -4.68 -10.54
N VAL A 145 -30.24 -3.79 -10.85
CA VAL A 145 -28.98 -4.13 -11.52
C VAL A 145 -27.77 -4.07 -10.57
N GLY A 146 -28.02 -4.02 -9.25
CA GLY A 146 -26.99 -4.16 -8.23
C GLY A 146 -26.44 -2.85 -7.64
N PHE A 147 -26.90 -1.67 -8.08
CA PHE A 147 -26.47 -0.42 -7.44
C PHE A 147 -27.00 -0.31 -6.02
N ARG A 148 -26.10 0.04 -5.08
CA ARG A 148 -26.43 0.35 -3.70
C ARG A 148 -26.29 1.85 -3.45
N PRO A 149 -27.33 2.52 -2.91
CA PRO A 149 -27.20 3.92 -2.51
C PRO A 149 -26.13 4.10 -1.45
N VAL A 150 -25.29 5.13 -1.61
CA VAL A 150 -24.26 5.52 -0.63
C VAL A 150 -24.77 6.69 0.20
N ARG A 151 -24.97 7.86 -0.43
CA ARG A 151 -25.52 9.07 0.23
C ARG A 151 -25.98 10.11 -0.80
N PRO A 152 -26.82 11.09 -0.40
CA PRO A 152 -27.07 12.27 -1.20
C PRO A 152 -25.79 13.12 -1.37
N VAL A 153 -25.63 13.72 -2.54
CA VAL A 153 -24.55 14.67 -2.88
C VAL A 153 -25.13 15.88 -3.61
N GLN A 154 -24.48 17.02 -3.46
CA GLN A 154 -24.81 18.24 -4.20
C GLN A 154 -23.77 18.42 -5.29
N LEU A 155 -24.22 18.48 -6.55
CA LEU A 155 -23.32 18.64 -7.70
C LEU A 155 -23.65 19.95 -8.38
N ALA A 156 -22.61 20.75 -8.67
CA ALA A 156 -22.75 21.92 -9.50
C ALA A 156 -22.90 21.48 -10.96
N GLU A 157 -23.90 22.03 -11.64
CA GLU A 157 -24.15 21.79 -13.06
C GLU A 157 -23.51 22.91 -13.90
N PRO A 158 -23.21 22.68 -15.19
CA PRO A 158 -22.59 23.69 -16.07
C PRO A 158 -23.39 24.99 -16.22
N ASP A 159 -24.71 24.93 -16.02
CA ASP A 159 -25.62 26.10 -16.05
C ASP A 159 -25.64 26.90 -14.73
N GLY A 160 -24.81 26.51 -13.75
CA GLY A 160 -24.71 27.13 -12.43
C GLY A 160 -25.80 26.66 -11.45
N SER A 161 -26.67 25.74 -11.85
CA SER A 161 -27.64 25.12 -10.94
C SER A 161 -27.00 24.05 -10.06
N THR A 162 -27.72 23.59 -9.04
CA THR A 162 -27.26 22.53 -8.14
C THR A 162 -28.20 21.33 -8.23
N LYS A 163 -27.66 20.19 -8.64
CA LYS A 163 -28.37 18.92 -8.65
C LYS A 163 -28.24 18.23 -7.30
N GLN A 164 -29.39 17.85 -6.74
CA GLN A 164 -29.46 16.96 -5.58
C GLN A 164 -29.44 15.52 -6.09
N ALA A 165 -28.26 14.91 -6.13
CA ALA A 165 -28.06 13.57 -6.65
C ALA A 165 -28.00 12.52 -5.52
N LEU A 166 -28.38 11.29 -5.82
CA LEU A 166 -28.16 10.14 -4.92
C LEU A 166 -27.01 9.30 -5.45
N LEU A 167 -25.82 9.50 -4.88
CA LEU A 167 -24.63 8.71 -5.21
C LEU A 167 -24.90 7.24 -4.91
N SER A 168 -24.73 6.40 -5.91
CA SER A 168 -24.91 4.94 -5.81
C SER A 168 -23.75 4.23 -6.49
N ILE A 169 -23.34 3.09 -5.92
CA ILE A 169 -22.20 2.32 -6.41
C ILE A 169 -22.67 0.90 -6.72
N CYS A 170 -22.26 0.35 -7.86
CA CYS A 170 -22.43 -1.05 -8.20
C CYS A 170 -21.06 -1.71 -8.33
N THR A 171 -20.78 -2.72 -7.50
CA THR A 171 -19.58 -3.55 -7.67
C THR A 171 -19.84 -4.65 -8.69
N ARG A 172 -18.78 -5.27 -9.21
CA ARG A 172 -18.89 -6.46 -10.07
C ARG A 172 -19.76 -7.54 -9.43
N ASN A 173 -19.47 -7.90 -8.19
CA ASN A 173 -20.21 -8.93 -7.47
C ASN A 173 -21.69 -8.56 -7.26
N ASP A 174 -21.99 -7.29 -6.98
CA ASP A 174 -23.38 -6.84 -6.84
C ASP A 174 -24.15 -6.95 -8.17
N PHE A 175 -23.53 -6.57 -9.29
CA PHE A 175 -24.12 -6.69 -10.62
C PHE A 175 -24.40 -8.15 -11.00
N GLU A 176 -23.40 -9.02 -10.85
CA GLU A 176 -23.51 -10.45 -11.20
C GLU A 176 -24.56 -11.13 -10.33
N THR A 177 -24.59 -10.83 -9.02
CA THR A 177 -25.59 -11.36 -8.08
C THR A 177 -26.99 -10.88 -8.43
N ALA A 178 -27.17 -9.60 -8.73
CA ALA A 178 -28.47 -9.01 -9.01
C ALA A 178 -29.07 -9.45 -10.36
N THR A 179 -28.21 -9.65 -11.37
CA THR A 179 -28.65 -9.89 -12.76
C THR A 179 -28.46 -11.33 -13.24
N GLY A 180 -27.62 -12.12 -12.57
CA GLY A 180 -27.20 -13.46 -13.02
C GLY A 180 -26.33 -13.45 -14.28
N ARG A 181 -25.88 -12.27 -14.74
CA ARG A 181 -24.97 -12.13 -15.89
C ARG A 181 -23.54 -12.24 -15.40
N SER A 182 -22.73 -13.08 -16.03
CA SER A 182 -21.28 -13.13 -15.80
C SER A 182 -20.60 -11.97 -16.51
N LEU A 183 -19.59 -11.37 -15.88
CA LEU A 183 -18.73 -10.38 -16.50
C LEU A 183 -17.45 -11.06 -16.99
N ASP A 184 -17.15 -10.94 -18.29
CA ASP A 184 -16.01 -11.66 -18.89
C ASP A 184 -14.66 -10.94 -18.68
N SER A 185 -14.68 -9.63 -18.41
CA SER A 185 -13.48 -8.83 -18.16
C SER A 185 -13.10 -8.81 -16.68
N SER A 186 -11.80 -8.70 -16.39
CA SER A 186 -11.26 -8.46 -15.04
C SER A 186 -9.87 -7.84 -15.16
N PHE A 187 -9.33 -7.26 -14.08
CA PHE A 187 -7.88 -7.00 -14.03
C PHE A 187 -7.06 -8.30 -14.11
N LEU A 188 -7.68 -9.45 -13.83
CA LEU A 188 -7.11 -10.76 -14.15
C LEU A 188 -7.39 -11.09 -15.63
N SER A 189 -6.33 -11.19 -16.44
CA SER A 189 -6.38 -11.79 -17.77
C SER A 189 -5.17 -12.68 -17.99
N PRO A 190 -5.20 -13.64 -18.93
CA PRO A 190 -4.05 -14.49 -19.22
C PRO A 190 -2.76 -13.70 -19.48
N GLU A 191 -2.83 -12.58 -20.20
CA GLU A 191 -1.66 -11.77 -20.57
C GLU A 191 -1.05 -11.04 -19.36
N ARG A 192 -1.90 -10.50 -18.47
CA ARG A 192 -1.42 -9.84 -17.24
C ARG A 192 -0.93 -10.85 -16.22
N TRP A 193 -1.57 -12.01 -16.16
CA TRP A 193 -1.15 -13.13 -15.32
C TRP A 193 0.21 -13.67 -15.77
N GLU A 194 0.44 -13.83 -17.07
CA GLU A 194 1.74 -14.24 -17.60
C GLU A 194 2.84 -13.24 -17.22
N ARG A 195 2.59 -11.93 -17.40
CA ARG A 195 3.54 -10.87 -17.00
C ARG A 195 3.82 -10.89 -15.51
N ALA A 196 2.79 -11.07 -14.68
CA ALA A 196 2.95 -11.19 -13.23
C ALA A 196 3.79 -12.41 -12.86
N ASN A 197 3.54 -13.56 -13.49
CA ASN A 197 4.32 -14.79 -13.26
C ASN A 197 5.78 -14.62 -13.66
N ARG A 198 6.06 -14.03 -14.83
CA ARG A 198 7.44 -13.75 -15.26
C ARG A 198 8.16 -12.82 -14.27
N HIS A 199 7.51 -11.74 -13.84
CA HIS A 199 8.07 -10.82 -12.84
C HIS A 199 8.38 -11.51 -11.51
N VAL A 200 7.39 -12.18 -10.94
CA VAL A 200 7.51 -12.84 -9.64
C VAL A 200 8.48 -14.02 -9.70
N LEU A 201 8.51 -14.78 -10.79
CA LEU A 201 9.48 -15.86 -10.96
C LEU A 201 10.91 -15.33 -11.17
N ALA A 202 11.10 -14.24 -11.91
CA ALA A 202 12.42 -13.60 -12.03
C ALA A 202 12.94 -13.17 -10.67
N LYS A 203 12.08 -12.53 -9.85
CA LYS A 203 12.39 -12.20 -8.46
C LYS A 203 12.72 -13.43 -7.62
N ALA A 204 11.92 -14.50 -7.73
CA ALA A 204 12.15 -15.73 -7.00
C ALA A 204 13.49 -16.38 -7.36
N LEU A 205 13.81 -16.49 -8.65
CA LEU A 205 15.10 -17.00 -9.11
C LEU A 205 16.25 -16.15 -8.61
N GLY A 206 16.11 -14.82 -8.64
CA GLY A 206 17.13 -13.90 -8.15
C GLY A 206 17.36 -14.01 -6.64
N GLU A 207 16.31 -13.85 -5.84
CA GLU A 207 16.41 -13.82 -4.38
C GLU A 207 16.71 -15.19 -3.78
N PHE A 208 16.16 -16.29 -4.31
CA PHE A 208 16.53 -17.63 -3.85
C PHE A 208 17.95 -18.03 -4.24
N SER A 209 18.48 -17.54 -5.37
CA SER A 209 19.91 -17.74 -5.71
C SER A 209 20.82 -16.85 -4.87
N HIS A 210 20.38 -15.64 -4.53
CA HIS A 210 21.06 -14.78 -3.57
C HIS A 210 21.15 -15.45 -2.18
N GLU A 211 20.05 -16.01 -1.68
CA GLU A 211 19.98 -16.75 -0.41
C GLU A 211 20.56 -18.18 -0.49
N ARG A 212 21.15 -18.58 -1.62
CA ARG A 212 21.77 -19.89 -1.83
C ARG A 212 20.81 -21.08 -1.61
N LEU A 213 19.52 -20.85 -1.84
CA LEU A 213 18.50 -21.91 -1.94
C LEU A 213 18.51 -22.55 -3.33
N LEU A 214 18.91 -21.78 -4.33
CA LEU A 214 19.14 -22.24 -5.70
C LEU A 214 20.59 -22.00 -6.11
N GLU A 215 21.11 -22.89 -6.94
CA GLU A 215 22.42 -22.77 -7.57
C GLU A 215 22.24 -22.88 -9.10
N PRO A 216 21.93 -21.77 -9.79
CA PRO A 216 21.75 -21.80 -11.24
C PRO A 216 23.01 -22.25 -11.97
N ALA A 217 22.88 -23.19 -12.90
CA ALA A 217 23.97 -23.60 -13.78
C ALA A 217 24.28 -22.50 -14.79
N ASP A 218 25.55 -22.10 -14.89
CA ASP A 218 26.07 -21.10 -15.84
C ASP A 218 26.35 -21.75 -17.21
N HIS A 219 25.84 -21.14 -18.27
CA HIS A 219 26.03 -21.56 -19.66
C HIS A 219 26.87 -20.58 -20.49
N GLY A 220 27.47 -19.58 -19.85
CA GLY A 220 28.16 -18.47 -20.50
C GLY A 220 27.19 -17.38 -20.99
N GLU A 221 27.75 -16.24 -21.41
CA GLU A 221 26.98 -15.11 -21.98
C GLU A 221 25.83 -14.62 -21.07
N ASN A 222 26.04 -14.66 -19.74
CA ASN A 222 25.04 -14.32 -18.73
C ASN A 222 23.76 -15.18 -18.78
N ARG A 223 23.81 -16.37 -19.37
CA ARG A 223 22.69 -17.31 -19.44
C ARG A 223 22.81 -18.39 -18.37
N TYR A 224 21.73 -18.61 -17.64
CA TYR A 224 21.67 -19.54 -16.52
C TYR A 224 20.47 -20.48 -16.64
N SER A 225 20.49 -21.58 -15.88
CA SER A 225 19.31 -22.43 -15.73
C SER A 225 19.21 -23.12 -14.38
N VAL A 226 17.99 -23.35 -13.91
CA VAL A 226 17.68 -24.33 -12.85
C VAL A 226 16.85 -25.47 -13.43
N GLN A 227 17.12 -26.71 -13.01
CA GLN A 227 16.49 -27.90 -13.57
C GLN A 227 16.11 -28.89 -12.48
N LYS A 228 14.92 -29.49 -12.60
CA LYS A 228 14.42 -30.53 -11.68
C LYS A 228 13.34 -31.36 -12.36
N ASP A 229 13.34 -32.68 -12.14
CA ASP A 229 12.31 -33.65 -12.58
C ASP A 229 11.87 -33.49 -14.05
N GLY A 230 12.82 -33.21 -14.95
CA GLY A 230 12.54 -33.02 -16.37
C GLY A 230 12.03 -31.61 -16.73
N HIS A 231 11.95 -30.68 -15.79
CA HIS A 231 11.69 -29.26 -16.05
C HIS A 231 13.00 -28.47 -16.09
N ARG A 232 13.07 -27.48 -16.97
CA ARG A 232 14.20 -26.56 -17.13
C ARG A 232 13.69 -25.13 -17.24
N TYR A 233 14.13 -24.29 -16.32
CA TYR A 233 13.91 -22.85 -16.35
C TYR A 233 15.22 -22.19 -16.73
N SER A 234 15.26 -21.54 -17.89
CA SER A 234 16.44 -20.80 -18.39
C SER A 234 16.15 -19.31 -18.37
N PHE A 235 17.18 -18.50 -18.12
CA PHE A 235 17.06 -17.05 -18.04
C PHE A 235 18.42 -16.38 -18.26
N THR A 236 18.40 -15.09 -18.54
CA THR A 236 19.58 -14.23 -18.45
C THR A 236 19.56 -13.45 -17.14
N ALA A 237 20.74 -13.23 -16.56
CA ALA A 237 20.87 -12.42 -15.36
C ALA A 237 22.18 -11.65 -15.35
N ARG A 238 22.14 -10.40 -14.87
CA ARG A 238 23.36 -9.67 -14.52
C ARG A 238 23.69 -9.89 -13.06
N ARG A 239 24.97 -10.14 -12.79
CA ARG A 239 25.51 -10.36 -11.45
C ARG A 239 26.13 -9.07 -10.94
N TYR A 240 25.84 -8.75 -9.69
CA TYR A 240 26.33 -7.56 -8.98
C TYR A 240 26.96 -7.99 -7.64
N GLN A 241 27.55 -7.05 -6.91
CA GLN A 241 28.07 -7.30 -5.56
C GLN A 241 26.94 -7.76 -4.60
N LEU A 242 27.31 -8.22 -3.41
CA LEU A 242 26.37 -8.83 -2.44
C LEU A 242 25.62 -10.05 -3.00
N ASN A 243 26.23 -10.77 -3.93
CA ASN A 243 25.61 -11.94 -4.58
C ASN A 243 24.25 -11.61 -5.23
N HIS A 244 24.03 -10.38 -5.71
CA HIS A 244 22.76 -9.99 -6.31
C HIS A 244 22.62 -10.56 -7.73
N TRP A 245 21.40 -11.04 -8.01
CA TRP A 245 21.00 -11.62 -9.29
C TRP A 245 19.88 -10.78 -9.88
N LEU A 246 20.23 -9.89 -10.82
CA LEU A 246 19.24 -9.13 -11.57
C LEU A 246 18.79 -9.96 -12.77
N VAL A 247 17.75 -10.78 -12.57
CA VAL A 247 17.16 -11.67 -13.58
C VAL A 247 16.26 -10.86 -14.51
N ASP A 248 16.42 -11.00 -15.83
CA ASP A 248 15.52 -10.37 -16.81
C ASP A 248 14.23 -11.18 -16.96
N PRO A 249 13.05 -10.65 -16.57
CA PRO A 249 11.77 -11.38 -16.67
C PRO A 249 11.37 -11.72 -18.11
N HIS A 250 11.85 -10.97 -19.11
CA HIS A 250 11.55 -11.24 -20.52
C HIS A 250 12.39 -12.39 -21.09
N SER A 251 13.51 -12.73 -20.45
CA SER A 251 14.41 -13.81 -20.86
C SER A 251 13.95 -15.20 -20.38
N LEU A 252 12.95 -15.27 -19.50
CA LEU A 252 12.52 -16.51 -18.88
C LEU A 252 11.90 -17.48 -19.89
N GLU A 253 12.50 -18.67 -19.97
CA GLU A 253 12.02 -19.81 -20.75
C GLU A 253 11.79 -21.00 -19.82
N HIS A 254 10.65 -21.68 -19.96
CA HIS A 254 10.37 -22.94 -19.29
C HIS A 254 10.23 -24.05 -20.32
N GLN A 255 10.98 -25.14 -20.13
CA GLN A 255 10.91 -26.32 -20.97
C GLN A 255 10.66 -27.58 -20.14
N GLN A 256 9.90 -28.52 -20.67
CA GLN A 256 9.62 -29.82 -20.09
C GLN A 256 10.15 -30.94 -20.99
N PHE A 257 10.81 -31.93 -20.40
CA PHE A 257 11.33 -33.09 -21.10
C PHE A 257 10.29 -34.21 -21.13
N ALA A 258 9.77 -34.49 -22.32
CA ALA A 258 8.80 -35.55 -22.58
C ALA A 258 9.14 -36.23 -23.90
N ASP A 259 8.83 -37.53 -24.04
CA ASP A 259 9.05 -38.30 -25.28
C ASP A 259 10.48 -38.22 -25.85
N GLY A 260 11.48 -38.01 -24.99
CA GLY A 260 12.89 -37.92 -25.38
C GLY A 260 13.35 -36.56 -25.92
N ILE A 261 12.50 -35.54 -25.93
CA ILE A 261 12.80 -34.18 -26.41
C ILE A 261 12.30 -33.10 -25.44
N TRP A 262 12.82 -31.88 -25.57
CA TRP A 262 12.39 -30.72 -24.79
C TRP A 262 11.25 -29.99 -25.50
N HIS A 263 10.17 -29.71 -24.77
CA HIS A 263 9.01 -28.94 -25.23
C HIS A 263 8.91 -27.63 -24.47
N GLN A 264 8.49 -26.55 -25.13
CA GLN A 264 8.18 -25.30 -24.45
C GLN A 264 6.96 -25.46 -23.55
N ALA A 265 7.00 -24.85 -22.37
CA ALA A 265 5.96 -24.86 -21.36
C ALA A 265 5.73 -23.44 -20.82
N GLU A 266 4.59 -23.24 -20.14
CA GLU A 266 4.22 -21.94 -19.59
C GLU A 266 5.10 -21.57 -18.39
N VAL A 267 5.46 -20.30 -18.30
CA VAL A 267 6.20 -19.77 -17.14
C VAL A 267 5.19 -19.48 -16.03
N ASP A 268 5.14 -20.36 -15.04
CA ASP A 268 4.25 -20.26 -13.89
C ASP A 268 5.05 -20.35 -12.58
N ALA A 269 4.91 -19.34 -11.73
CA ALA A 269 5.63 -19.23 -10.47
C ALA A 269 5.10 -20.20 -9.41
N ILE A 270 3.80 -20.51 -9.42
CA ILE A 270 3.16 -21.47 -8.50
C ILE A 270 3.67 -22.88 -8.81
N ASP A 271 3.72 -23.24 -10.10
CA ASP A 271 4.26 -24.53 -10.53
C ASP A 271 5.76 -24.64 -10.18
N PHE A 272 6.53 -23.57 -10.37
CA PHE A 272 7.94 -23.54 -9.96
C PHE A 272 8.11 -23.80 -8.45
N ILE A 273 7.40 -23.07 -7.59
CA ILE A 273 7.50 -23.28 -6.13
C ILE A 273 7.03 -24.69 -5.76
N THR A 274 5.96 -25.18 -6.37
CA THR A 274 5.45 -26.54 -6.14
C THR A 274 6.47 -27.60 -6.53
N LEU A 275 7.21 -27.39 -7.61
CA LEU A 275 8.27 -28.29 -8.05
C LEU A 275 9.49 -28.23 -7.12
N PHE A 276 9.94 -27.05 -6.72
CA PHE A 276 11.18 -26.82 -5.96
C PHE A 276 11.00 -26.71 -4.43
N TYR A 277 9.81 -26.95 -3.87
CA TYR A 277 9.53 -26.65 -2.46
C TYR A 277 10.52 -27.27 -1.46
N ARG A 278 11.03 -28.48 -1.74
CA ARG A 278 11.98 -29.17 -0.85
C ARG A 278 13.36 -28.49 -0.86
N GLU A 279 13.84 -28.09 -2.04
CA GLU A 279 15.09 -27.32 -2.21
C GLU A 279 14.95 -25.93 -1.60
N LEU A 280 13.75 -25.34 -1.69
CA LEU A 280 13.38 -24.10 -1.03
C LEU A 280 13.13 -24.27 0.48
N THR A 281 13.35 -25.46 1.05
CA THR A 281 13.20 -25.79 2.48
C THR A 281 11.79 -25.63 3.06
N LEU A 282 10.77 -25.52 2.19
CA LEU A 282 9.36 -25.53 2.60
C LEU A 282 8.95 -26.93 3.05
N SER A 283 8.17 -27.01 4.14
CA SER A 283 7.50 -28.24 4.54
C SER A 283 6.21 -28.48 3.76
N GLU A 284 5.77 -29.74 3.66
CA GLU A 284 4.47 -30.10 3.06
C GLU A 284 3.29 -29.39 3.74
N ALA A 285 3.42 -29.07 5.03
CA ALA A 285 2.40 -28.36 5.80
C ALA A 285 2.32 -26.86 5.48
N GLN A 286 3.44 -26.24 5.10
CA GLN A 286 3.52 -24.79 4.82
C GLN A 286 3.24 -24.45 3.37
N LEU A 287 3.56 -25.37 2.46
CA LEU A 287 3.43 -25.16 1.02
C LEU A 287 2.05 -24.61 0.63
N PRO A 288 0.90 -25.17 1.06
CA PRO A 288 -0.41 -24.65 0.64
C PRO A 288 -0.62 -23.17 0.98
N THR A 289 -0.32 -22.77 2.23
CA THR A 289 -0.47 -21.36 2.65
C THR A 289 0.49 -20.45 1.90
N TYR A 290 1.72 -20.91 1.61
CA TYR A 290 2.68 -20.12 0.83
C TYR A 290 2.22 -19.93 -0.62
N LEU A 291 1.60 -20.95 -1.24
CA LEU A 291 1.01 -20.83 -2.58
C LEU A 291 -0.20 -19.88 -2.59
N GLU A 292 -0.97 -19.80 -1.50
CA GLU A 292 -2.03 -18.80 -1.35
C GLU A 292 -1.46 -17.37 -1.27
N GLU A 293 -0.41 -17.14 -0.48
CA GLU A 293 0.29 -15.85 -0.40
C GLU A 293 0.87 -15.43 -1.76
N LEU A 294 1.42 -16.39 -2.51
CA LEU A 294 1.97 -16.17 -3.85
C LEU A 294 0.86 -15.83 -4.86
N SER A 295 -0.26 -16.54 -4.82
CA SER A 295 -1.42 -16.27 -5.67
C SER A 295 -1.99 -14.87 -5.43
N SER A 296 -2.06 -14.45 -4.17
CA SER A 296 -2.48 -13.09 -3.78
C SER A 296 -1.47 -12.03 -4.25
N THR A 297 -0.17 -12.34 -4.16
CA THR A 297 0.91 -11.48 -4.69
C THR A 297 0.78 -11.28 -6.20
N LEU A 298 0.58 -12.36 -6.97
CA LEU A 298 0.36 -12.31 -8.42
C LEU A 298 -0.91 -11.52 -8.78
N SER A 299 -2.00 -11.71 -8.03
CA SER A 299 -3.25 -10.95 -8.20
C SER A 299 -3.05 -9.45 -7.96
N SER A 300 -2.32 -9.08 -6.91
CA SER A 300 -1.92 -7.68 -6.64
C SER A 300 -1.09 -7.12 -7.80
N HIS A 301 -0.15 -7.88 -8.37
CA HIS A 301 0.59 -7.45 -9.57
C HIS A 301 -0.34 -7.20 -10.77
N CYS A 302 -1.31 -8.08 -11.04
CA CYS A 302 -2.28 -7.85 -12.11
C CYS A 302 -3.11 -6.59 -11.89
N TYR A 303 -3.53 -6.31 -10.66
CA TYR A 303 -4.22 -5.06 -10.31
C TYR A 303 -3.33 -3.84 -10.61
N LYS A 304 -2.08 -3.86 -10.12
CA LYS A 304 -1.14 -2.74 -10.29
C LYS A 304 -0.74 -2.52 -11.75
N GLN A 305 -0.63 -3.57 -12.57
CA GLN A 305 -0.41 -3.45 -14.02
C GLN A 305 -1.49 -2.63 -14.73
N VAL A 306 -2.71 -2.60 -14.20
CA VAL A 306 -3.83 -1.83 -14.78
C VAL A 306 -3.94 -0.43 -14.17
N HIS A 307 -3.60 -0.29 -12.88
CA HIS A 307 -3.94 0.89 -12.09
C HIS A 307 -2.74 1.79 -11.71
N ALA A 308 -1.51 1.32 -11.86
CA ALA A 308 -0.31 2.16 -11.73
C ALA A 308 -0.11 2.98 -13.00
N THR A 309 -0.88 4.06 -13.13
CA THR A 309 -0.96 4.86 -14.37
C THR A 309 0.07 5.97 -14.47
N HIS A 310 0.70 6.37 -13.36
CA HIS A 310 1.73 7.41 -13.37
C HIS A 310 3.09 6.77 -13.57
N ASP A 311 3.86 7.31 -14.52
CA ASP A 311 5.26 6.95 -14.69
C ASP A 311 6.15 7.62 -13.62
N ALA A 312 7.41 7.19 -13.54
CA ALA A 312 8.36 7.69 -12.55
C ALA A 312 8.59 9.21 -12.66
N ALA A 313 8.57 9.77 -13.87
CA ALA A 313 8.79 11.19 -14.11
C ALA A 313 7.58 12.04 -13.69
N GLN A 314 6.36 11.55 -13.95
CA GLN A 314 5.11 12.17 -13.52
C GLN A 314 4.99 12.16 -11.99
N LEU A 315 5.30 11.05 -11.33
CA LEU A 315 5.34 11.01 -9.86
C LEU A 315 6.38 12.00 -9.29
N ALA A 316 7.56 12.09 -9.91
CA ALA A 316 8.61 13.01 -9.49
C ALA A 316 8.25 14.49 -9.71
N GLN A 317 7.18 14.81 -10.46
CA GLN A 317 6.66 16.18 -10.54
C GLN A 317 5.90 16.60 -9.29
N PHE A 318 5.57 15.66 -8.39
CA PHE A 318 4.80 15.89 -7.16
C PHE A 318 3.48 16.61 -7.42
N PRO A 319 2.56 16.02 -8.20
CA PRO A 319 1.29 16.65 -8.57
C PRO A 319 0.42 16.92 -7.34
N GLY A 320 -0.19 18.10 -7.29
CA GLY A 320 -1.00 18.56 -6.16
C GLY A 320 -0.17 19.17 -5.02
N ASP A 321 -0.80 19.31 -3.86
CA ASP A 321 -0.13 19.77 -2.65
C ASP A 321 0.83 18.71 -2.08
N ALA A 322 1.50 19.03 -0.97
CA ALA A 322 2.47 18.12 -0.34
C ALA A 322 1.83 16.81 0.15
N ALA A 323 0.60 16.85 0.67
CA ALA A 323 -0.10 15.67 1.16
C ALA A 323 -0.61 14.81 0.00
N GLN A 324 -1.24 15.42 -1.00
CA GLN A 324 -1.76 14.76 -2.19
C GLN A 324 -0.65 14.03 -2.96
N SER A 325 0.45 14.72 -3.26
CA SER A 325 1.59 14.13 -3.97
C SER A 325 2.23 12.99 -3.18
N PHE A 326 2.39 13.16 -1.87
CA PHE A 326 2.95 12.13 -1.00
C PHE A 326 2.08 10.86 -0.97
N GLN A 327 0.77 11.01 -0.82
CA GLN A 327 -0.16 9.89 -0.78
C GLN A 327 -0.36 9.24 -2.16
N LEU A 328 -0.19 10.00 -3.25
CA LEU A 328 -0.12 9.45 -4.59
C LEU A 328 1.14 8.57 -4.77
N ILE A 329 2.31 9.03 -4.32
CA ILE A 329 3.54 8.22 -4.34
C ILE A 329 3.35 6.96 -3.51
N GLU A 330 2.85 7.08 -2.28
CA GLU A 330 2.61 5.95 -1.36
C GLU A 330 1.73 4.85 -1.99
N SER A 331 0.62 5.24 -2.63
CA SER A 331 -0.30 4.30 -3.29
C SER A 331 0.17 3.82 -4.67
N SER A 332 1.24 4.38 -5.23
CA SER A 332 1.77 4.00 -6.55
C SER A 332 2.93 3.00 -6.48
N MET A 333 3.37 2.63 -5.27
CA MET A 333 4.42 1.64 -5.09
C MET A 333 3.99 0.25 -5.61
N THR A 334 4.80 -0.32 -6.48
CA THR A 334 4.46 -1.56 -7.20
C THR A 334 5.14 -2.81 -6.67
N GLU A 335 6.32 -2.72 -6.06
CA GLU A 335 7.11 -3.89 -5.72
C GLU A 335 6.71 -4.50 -4.36
N GLY A 336 6.53 -3.67 -3.34
CA GLY A 336 6.46 -4.13 -1.94
C GLY A 336 7.86 -4.32 -1.36
N HIS A 337 8.04 -5.25 -0.41
CA HIS A 337 9.37 -5.54 0.12
C HIS A 337 10.27 -6.14 -0.98
N PRO A 338 11.51 -5.66 -1.18
CA PRO A 338 12.34 -6.07 -2.32
C PRO A 338 12.88 -7.51 -2.18
N CYS A 339 13.14 -7.99 -0.97
CA CYS A 339 13.64 -9.36 -0.76
C CYS A 339 12.56 -10.45 -0.78
N PHE A 340 11.47 -10.30 -0.01
CA PHE A 340 10.42 -11.32 0.07
C PHE A 340 9.74 -11.54 -1.29
N VAL A 341 9.68 -12.78 -1.75
CA VAL A 341 8.97 -13.18 -2.97
C VAL A 341 7.46 -13.10 -2.75
N ALA A 342 6.95 -13.77 -1.71
CA ALA A 342 5.55 -13.70 -1.31
C ALA A 342 5.31 -12.50 -0.37
N ASN A 343 5.42 -11.29 -0.91
CA ASN A 343 5.38 -10.05 -0.13
C ASN A 343 3.98 -9.42 0.02
N ASN A 344 3.03 -9.84 -0.82
CA ASN A 344 1.73 -9.21 -0.99
C ASN A 344 0.58 -10.20 -0.70
N GLY A 345 0.72 -11.04 0.34
CA GLY A 345 -0.24 -12.09 0.70
C GLY A 345 -1.60 -11.57 1.21
N ARG A 346 -1.61 -10.71 2.24
CA ARG A 346 -2.83 -10.16 2.90
C ARG A 346 -3.92 -11.20 3.17
N MET A 347 -3.51 -12.37 3.65
CA MET A 347 -4.43 -13.48 3.90
C MET A 347 -5.48 -13.07 4.94
N GLY A 348 -6.75 -13.28 4.57
CA GLY A 348 -7.93 -12.84 5.33
C GLY A 348 -8.71 -11.69 4.68
N VAL A 349 -8.14 -11.00 3.68
CA VAL A 349 -8.81 -9.93 2.94
C VAL A 349 -9.50 -10.49 1.68
N GLY A 350 -10.83 -10.44 1.63
CA GLY A 350 -11.59 -10.83 0.44
C GLY A 350 -11.52 -9.78 -0.67
N ARG A 351 -12.01 -10.08 -1.87
CA ARG A 351 -11.94 -9.16 -3.04
C ARG A 351 -12.54 -7.77 -2.76
N SER A 352 -13.73 -7.72 -2.16
CA SER A 352 -14.38 -6.44 -1.85
C SER A 352 -13.61 -5.62 -0.82
N ASP A 353 -12.94 -6.29 0.14
CA ASP A 353 -12.11 -5.65 1.16
C ASP A 353 -10.76 -5.20 0.58
N TYR A 354 -10.20 -5.94 -0.38
CA TYR A 354 -8.98 -5.56 -1.07
C TYR A 354 -9.12 -4.17 -1.71
N LEU A 355 -10.22 -3.93 -2.42
CA LEU A 355 -10.49 -2.63 -3.06
C LEU A 355 -10.65 -1.48 -2.06
N ARG A 356 -10.96 -1.78 -0.79
CA ARG A 356 -11.16 -0.76 0.26
C ARG A 356 -9.92 -0.52 1.11
N TYR A 357 -9.11 -1.55 1.34
CA TYR A 357 -8.08 -1.53 2.39
C TYR A 357 -6.66 -1.78 1.88
N ALA A 358 -6.49 -2.27 0.65
CA ALA A 358 -5.15 -2.47 0.09
C ALA A 358 -4.54 -1.11 -0.30
N PRO A 359 -3.29 -0.80 0.10
CA PRO A 359 -2.68 0.52 -0.11
C PRO A 359 -2.54 0.90 -1.59
N GLU A 360 -2.34 -0.06 -2.48
CA GLU A 360 -2.17 0.17 -3.92
C GLU A 360 -3.43 0.70 -4.63
N THR A 361 -4.59 0.65 -3.97
CA THR A 361 -5.85 1.18 -4.51
C THR A 361 -5.96 2.70 -4.33
N GLY A 362 -5.22 3.27 -3.37
CA GLY A 362 -5.36 4.66 -2.94
C GLY A 362 -6.73 4.99 -2.36
N ALA A 363 -7.52 3.98 -1.97
CA ALA A 363 -8.87 4.19 -1.48
C ALA A 363 -8.89 4.94 -0.15
N ALA A 364 -9.71 5.99 -0.09
CA ALA A 364 -10.04 6.63 1.17
C ALA A 364 -11.04 5.78 1.96
N LEU A 365 -10.80 5.64 3.26
CA LEU A 365 -11.64 4.89 4.19
C LEU A 365 -11.85 5.68 5.49
N ARG A 366 -12.93 5.37 6.21
CA ARG A 366 -13.21 5.94 7.53
C ARG A 366 -12.91 4.90 8.59
N LEU A 367 -12.16 5.29 9.61
CA LEU A 367 -11.87 4.41 10.74
C LEU A 367 -13.13 4.23 11.60
N GLY A 368 -13.21 3.15 12.36
CA GLY A 368 -14.24 2.97 13.37
C GLY A 368 -13.83 3.59 14.70
N TRP A 369 -14.82 3.89 15.55
CA TRP A 369 -14.62 4.26 16.94
C TRP A 369 -15.36 3.29 17.86
N ALA A 370 -14.68 2.85 18.91
CA ALA A 370 -15.27 2.04 19.97
C ALA A 370 -15.02 2.67 21.35
N ALA A 371 -16.02 2.64 22.23
CA ALA A 371 -15.82 2.89 23.65
C ALA A 371 -15.38 1.59 24.32
N ALA A 372 -14.24 1.63 24.99
CA ALA A 372 -13.69 0.53 25.74
C ALA A 372 -13.66 0.86 27.23
N HIS A 373 -14.17 -0.05 28.06
CA HIS A 373 -14.20 0.16 29.51
C HIS A 373 -12.78 0.16 30.09
N LYS A 374 -12.49 1.07 31.03
CA LYS A 374 -11.16 1.30 31.64
C LYS A 374 -10.61 0.09 32.41
N SER A 375 -11.46 -0.88 32.76
CA SER A 375 -11.02 -2.18 33.33
C SER A 375 -10.34 -3.10 32.29
N ARG A 376 -10.41 -2.75 31.01
CA ARG A 376 -9.89 -3.51 29.87
C ARG A 376 -8.91 -2.69 29.04
N ALA A 377 -9.15 -1.40 28.92
CA ALA A 377 -8.37 -0.51 28.09
C ALA A 377 -7.49 0.44 28.91
N GLN A 378 -6.27 0.66 28.42
CA GLN A 378 -5.30 1.57 28.99
C GLN A 378 -4.83 2.53 27.91
N PHE A 379 -4.79 3.82 28.25
CA PHE A 379 -4.23 4.89 27.43
C PHE A 379 -2.91 5.36 28.04
N ASP A 380 -1.89 5.50 27.21
CA ASP A 380 -0.57 5.99 27.58
C ASP A 380 -0.13 7.02 26.52
N ALA A 381 0.61 8.06 26.93
CA ALA A 381 1.07 9.13 26.07
C ALA A 381 2.38 9.75 26.59
N ILE A 382 3.01 10.58 25.78
CA ILE A 382 4.15 11.41 26.21
C ILE A 382 3.73 12.43 27.28
N ASP A 383 4.69 12.91 28.07
CA ASP A 383 4.41 13.77 29.23
C ASP A 383 3.66 15.07 28.89
N THR A 384 3.79 15.57 27.66
CA THR A 384 3.17 16.82 27.22
C THR A 384 1.75 16.64 26.69
N LEU A 385 1.19 15.43 26.74
CA LEU A 385 -0.09 15.10 26.12
C LEU A 385 -0.98 14.28 27.06
N ASP A 386 -2.19 14.77 27.32
CA ASP A 386 -3.23 13.97 27.98
C ASP A 386 -4.29 13.47 26.99
N TYR A 387 -5.15 12.57 27.47
CA TYR A 387 -6.18 11.92 26.67
C TYR A 387 -7.18 12.92 26.05
N GLU A 388 -7.62 13.93 26.80
CA GLU A 388 -8.59 14.91 26.31
C GLU A 388 -7.96 15.85 25.28
N SER A 389 -6.72 16.25 25.49
CA SER A 389 -5.93 17.05 24.56
C SER A 389 -5.72 16.31 23.24
N LEU A 390 -5.37 15.02 23.29
CA LEU A 390 -5.27 14.17 22.09
C LEU A 390 -6.60 14.16 21.33
N LEU A 391 -7.71 13.80 22.00
CA LEU A 391 -9.00 13.73 21.32
C LEU A 391 -9.44 15.09 20.76
N SER A 392 -9.14 16.19 21.44
CA SER A 392 -9.47 17.54 20.94
C SER A 392 -8.68 17.93 19.68
N GLY A 393 -7.46 17.40 19.52
CA GLY A 393 -6.67 17.58 18.30
C GLY A 393 -7.11 16.66 17.15
N GLU A 394 -7.51 15.44 17.49
CA GLU A 394 -7.84 14.39 16.52
C GLU A 394 -9.30 14.41 16.05
N LEU A 395 -10.24 14.92 16.85
CA LEU A 395 -11.67 14.92 16.55
C LEU A 395 -12.20 16.34 16.37
N HIS A 396 -13.11 16.51 15.41
CA HIS A 396 -13.93 17.72 15.39
C HIS A 396 -14.88 17.74 16.60
N PRO A 397 -15.20 18.93 17.17
CA PRO A 397 -16.11 19.02 18.32
C PRO A 397 -17.48 18.36 18.08
N ALA A 398 -18.02 18.47 16.86
CA ALA A 398 -19.27 17.83 16.48
C ALA A 398 -19.16 16.30 16.46
N GLU A 399 -18.03 15.78 15.96
CA GLU A 399 -17.75 14.35 15.97
C GLU A 399 -17.61 13.82 17.40
N ARG A 400 -16.88 14.54 18.26
CA ARG A 400 -16.75 14.19 19.68
C ARG A 400 -18.12 14.10 20.36
N GLN A 401 -18.97 15.13 20.19
CA GLN A 401 -20.32 15.12 20.76
C GLN A 401 -21.14 13.92 20.25
N ARG A 402 -21.06 13.60 18.96
CA ARG A 402 -21.75 12.43 18.38
C ARG A 402 -21.30 11.11 19.02
N LEU A 403 -20.01 10.96 19.30
CA LEU A 403 -19.47 9.76 19.97
C LEU A 403 -19.94 9.69 21.43
N ASP A 404 -19.92 10.81 22.14
CA ASP A 404 -20.43 10.91 23.51
C ASP A 404 -21.93 10.56 23.58
N ASP A 405 -22.75 11.14 22.71
CA ASP A 405 -24.20 10.85 22.61
C ASP A 405 -24.45 9.36 22.29
N ALA A 406 -23.65 8.77 21.39
CA ALA A 406 -23.75 7.35 21.04
C ALA A 406 -23.41 6.44 22.23
N LEU A 407 -22.40 6.81 23.03
CA LEU A 407 -22.04 6.09 24.25
C LEU A 407 -23.15 6.21 25.29
N GLU A 408 -23.64 7.40 25.58
CA GLU A 408 -24.74 7.62 26.53
C GLU A 408 -25.98 6.82 26.15
N ALA A 409 -26.37 6.86 24.87
CA ALA A 409 -27.48 6.07 24.36
C ALA A 409 -27.25 4.55 24.53
N ALA A 410 -26.02 4.08 24.31
CA ALA A 410 -25.66 2.67 24.46
C ALA A 410 -25.64 2.20 25.93
N LEU A 411 -25.45 3.11 26.89
CA LEU A 411 -25.41 2.85 28.33
C LEU A 411 -26.73 3.13 29.05
N PHE A 412 -27.69 3.80 28.39
CA PHE A 412 -28.98 4.14 28.96
C PHE A 412 -29.67 2.93 29.61
N GLY A 413 -30.04 3.06 30.89
CA GLY A 413 -30.73 2.02 31.67
C GLY A 413 -29.85 0.84 32.13
N THR A 414 -28.53 0.86 31.87
CA THR A 414 -27.60 -0.22 32.30
C THR A 414 -27.01 -0.02 33.69
N GLY A 415 -27.00 1.23 34.20
CA GLY A 415 -26.35 1.61 35.46
C GLY A 415 -24.83 1.81 35.38
N LEU A 416 -24.24 1.71 34.18
CA LEU A 416 -22.82 1.99 33.92
C LEU A 416 -22.61 3.49 33.62
N SER A 417 -21.46 4.04 33.98
CA SER A 417 -21.10 5.44 33.71
C SER A 417 -20.33 5.58 32.40
N ALA A 418 -20.57 6.64 31.64
CA ALA A 418 -19.75 6.98 30.47
C ALA A 418 -18.30 7.30 30.86
N ASP A 419 -18.08 7.85 32.06
CA ASP A 419 -16.75 8.15 32.60
C ASP A 419 -15.87 6.91 32.80
N ASP A 420 -16.46 5.71 32.80
CA ASP A 420 -15.73 4.44 32.92
C ASP A 420 -15.14 3.96 31.58
N TYR A 421 -15.26 4.74 30.51
CA TYR A 421 -14.84 4.38 29.15
C TYR A 421 -13.79 5.33 28.58
N ILE A 422 -13.04 4.83 27.60
CA ILE A 422 -12.19 5.60 26.70
C ILE A 422 -12.49 5.22 25.24
N PHE A 423 -12.25 6.13 24.32
CA PHE A 423 -12.43 5.95 22.89
C PHE A 423 -11.16 5.40 22.24
N MET A 424 -11.35 4.38 21.42
CA MET A 424 -10.30 3.71 20.68
C MET A 424 -10.67 3.67 19.19
N PRO A 425 -9.77 4.11 18.30
CA PRO A 425 -9.98 3.93 16.88
C PRO A 425 -9.77 2.45 16.53
N VAL A 426 -10.50 1.97 15.54
CA VAL A 426 -10.47 0.56 15.11
C VAL A 426 -10.56 0.46 13.60
N HIS A 427 -9.76 -0.42 13.01
CA HIS A 427 -9.90 -0.74 11.59
C HIS A 427 -11.29 -1.36 11.33
N PRO A 428 -12.07 -0.89 10.34
CA PRO A 428 -13.39 -1.46 10.04
C PRO A 428 -13.38 -2.98 9.80
N TRP A 429 -12.47 -3.47 8.95
CA TRP A 429 -12.23 -4.91 8.78
C TRP A 429 -11.99 -5.66 10.10
N GLN A 430 -11.20 -5.09 11.03
CA GLN A 430 -10.92 -5.73 12.32
C GLN A 430 -12.20 -5.81 13.19
N TRP A 431 -13.02 -4.77 13.16
CA TRP A 431 -14.32 -4.81 13.85
C TRP A 431 -15.22 -5.89 13.26
N GLU A 432 -15.43 -5.86 11.95
CA GLU A 432 -16.34 -6.76 11.22
C GLU A 432 -15.92 -8.22 11.31
N ASN A 433 -14.64 -8.53 11.11
CA ASN A 433 -14.15 -9.90 10.93
C ASN A 433 -13.54 -10.52 12.19
N ARG A 434 -13.25 -9.73 13.22
CA ARG A 434 -12.59 -10.21 14.44
C ARG A 434 -13.32 -9.80 15.70
N LEU A 435 -13.41 -8.51 16.01
CA LEU A 435 -13.91 -8.06 17.33
C LEU A 435 -15.39 -8.37 17.53
N SER A 436 -16.23 -8.15 16.51
CA SER A 436 -17.68 -8.40 16.60
C SER A 436 -18.04 -9.86 16.92
N ILE A 437 -17.15 -10.81 16.60
CA ILE A 437 -17.34 -12.24 16.81
C ILE A 437 -16.54 -12.71 18.03
N THR A 438 -15.24 -12.45 18.02
CA THR A 438 -14.29 -12.99 18.99
C THR A 438 -14.43 -12.31 20.36
N PHE A 439 -14.80 -11.03 20.39
CA PHE A 439 -15.01 -10.24 21.61
C PHE A 439 -16.50 -10.11 21.93
N ALA A 440 -17.36 -10.98 21.39
CA ALA A 440 -18.81 -10.93 21.58
C ALA A 440 -19.22 -10.94 23.07
N ASN A 441 -18.48 -11.64 23.94
CA ASN A 441 -18.71 -11.57 25.38
C ASN A 441 -18.51 -10.15 25.93
N ASP A 442 -17.44 -9.47 25.52
CA ASP A 442 -17.10 -8.14 26.00
C ASP A 442 -18.08 -7.11 25.44
N ILE A 443 -18.53 -7.28 24.20
CA ILE A 443 -19.60 -6.47 23.59
C ILE A 443 -20.94 -6.66 24.32
N ALA A 444 -21.37 -7.91 24.52
CA ALA A 444 -22.63 -8.23 25.20
C ALA A 444 -22.67 -7.69 26.64
N ARG A 445 -21.51 -7.62 27.30
CA ARG A 445 -21.34 -7.08 28.66
C ARG A 445 -20.97 -5.60 28.69
N LYS A 446 -21.09 -4.90 27.57
CA LYS A 446 -20.79 -3.47 27.42
C LYS A 446 -19.37 -3.11 27.85
N GLN A 447 -18.42 -4.04 27.87
CA GLN A 447 -17.00 -3.75 28.07
C GLN A 447 -16.36 -3.15 26.81
N LEU A 448 -17.00 -3.35 25.66
CA LEU A 448 -16.64 -2.78 24.37
C LEU A 448 -17.92 -2.39 23.62
N ILE A 449 -18.01 -1.16 23.12
CA ILE A 449 -19.21 -0.62 22.47
C ILE A 449 -18.81 0.04 21.16
N TRP A 450 -19.43 -0.35 20.05
CA TRP A 450 -19.27 0.36 18.78
C TRP A 450 -19.99 1.71 18.80
N LEU A 451 -19.32 2.77 18.36
CA LEU A 451 -19.87 4.14 18.33
C LEU A 451 -20.11 4.66 16.91
N GLY A 452 -19.56 4.00 15.88
CA GLY A 452 -19.69 4.41 14.48
C GLY A 452 -18.34 4.64 13.81
N THR A 453 -18.37 5.29 12.65
CA THR A 453 -17.18 5.61 11.85
C THR A 453 -16.73 7.05 12.04
N SER A 454 -15.50 7.36 11.67
CA SER A 454 -14.95 8.70 11.66
C SER A 454 -15.65 9.61 10.65
N GLU A 455 -15.60 10.92 10.89
CA GLU A 455 -15.92 11.91 9.86
C GLU A 455 -14.78 12.03 8.84
N ASP A 456 -13.55 12.10 9.35
CA ASP A 456 -12.33 12.13 8.56
C ASP A 456 -12.11 10.86 7.77
N GLU A 457 -11.45 11.04 6.64
CA GLU A 457 -11.10 9.99 5.69
C GLU A 457 -9.59 9.80 5.67
N TYR A 458 -9.18 8.54 5.54
CA TYR A 458 -7.81 8.12 5.68
C TYR A 458 -7.39 7.25 4.51
N GLN A 459 -6.09 7.27 4.19
CA GLN A 459 -5.49 6.34 3.24
C GLN A 459 -4.64 5.32 3.98
N ALA A 460 -4.81 4.03 3.65
CA ALA A 460 -3.91 2.98 4.10
C ALA A 460 -2.50 3.21 3.53
N GLN A 461 -1.49 3.23 4.40
CA GLN A 461 -0.08 3.27 4.01
C GLN A 461 0.41 1.86 3.63
N GLN A 462 1.63 1.70 3.12
CA GLN A 462 2.21 0.41 2.71
C GLN A 462 2.14 -0.69 3.81
N SER A 463 2.16 -0.31 5.09
CA SER A 463 1.94 -1.23 6.23
C SER A 463 0.54 -1.87 6.29
N ILE A 464 -0.40 -1.39 5.46
CA ILE A 464 -1.84 -1.70 5.42
C ILE A 464 -2.62 -1.13 6.62
N ARG A 465 -2.05 -1.22 7.82
CA ARG A 465 -2.74 -0.92 9.09
C ARG A 465 -2.41 0.44 9.71
N THR A 466 -1.61 1.25 9.03
CA THR A 466 -1.32 2.64 9.39
C THR A 466 -2.03 3.55 8.40
N PHE A 467 -2.64 4.62 8.91
CA PHE A 467 -3.59 5.44 8.19
C PHE A 467 -3.16 6.90 8.23
N PHE A 468 -2.92 7.49 7.06
CA PHE A 468 -2.69 8.93 6.90
C PHE A 468 -4.03 9.65 6.76
N ASN A 469 -4.22 10.76 7.44
CA ASN A 469 -5.46 11.52 7.40
C ASN A 469 -5.52 12.40 6.14
N LEU A 470 -6.43 12.08 5.22
CA LEU A 470 -6.63 12.84 3.98
C LEU A 470 -7.44 14.12 4.21
N SER A 471 -8.40 14.09 5.14
CA SER A 471 -9.27 15.23 5.44
C SER A 471 -8.53 16.36 6.16
N ASN A 472 -7.61 16.00 7.06
CA ASN A 472 -6.73 16.92 7.74
C ASN A 472 -5.30 16.34 7.81
N PRO A 473 -4.47 16.59 6.80
CA PRO A 473 -3.10 16.07 6.70
C PRO A 473 -2.16 16.42 7.86
N THR A 474 -2.51 17.42 8.69
CA THR A 474 -1.71 17.82 9.85
C THR A 474 -2.00 17.00 11.10
N ARG A 475 -3.10 16.25 11.13
CA ARG A 475 -3.43 15.31 12.22
C ARG A 475 -2.49 14.11 12.20
N ASN A 476 -2.42 13.42 13.33
CA ASN A 476 -1.58 12.24 13.47
C ASN A 476 -1.99 11.13 12.50
N TYR A 477 -1.02 10.31 12.09
CA TYR A 477 -1.33 8.98 11.58
C TYR A 477 -1.98 8.16 12.69
N VAL A 478 -2.89 7.27 12.31
CA VAL A 478 -3.45 6.26 13.22
C VAL A 478 -2.96 4.89 12.79
N LYS A 479 -2.30 4.14 13.66
CA LYS A 479 -1.96 2.72 13.43
C LYS A 479 -2.88 1.85 14.27
N THR A 480 -3.45 0.81 13.68
CA THR A 480 -4.44 -0.06 14.34
C THR A 480 -4.03 -1.52 14.27
N ALA A 481 -4.58 -2.35 15.16
CA ALA A 481 -4.51 -3.80 15.00
C ALA A 481 -5.34 -4.27 13.78
N MET A 482 -4.77 -5.12 12.94
CA MET A 482 -5.49 -5.78 11.84
C MET A 482 -5.00 -7.23 11.72
N SER A 483 -5.82 -8.21 12.10
CA SER A 483 -5.44 -9.62 12.18
C SER A 483 -5.46 -10.34 10.82
N ILE A 484 -4.69 -9.80 9.87
CA ILE A 484 -4.34 -10.39 8.58
C ILE A 484 -2.91 -10.92 8.62
N LEU A 485 -2.62 -11.93 7.81
CA LEU A 485 -1.26 -12.47 7.65
C LEU A 485 -0.63 -11.89 6.38
N ASN A 486 0.56 -11.31 6.52
CA ASN A 486 1.33 -10.79 5.39
C ASN A 486 2.83 -10.93 5.68
N MET A 487 3.60 -11.49 4.73
CA MET A 487 5.05 -11.72 4.89
C MET A 487 5.40 -12.53 6.15
N GLY A 488 4.63 -13.56 6.46
CA GLY A 488 4.88 -14.38 7.65
C GLY A 488 4.55 -13.74 9.01
N PHE A 489 3.97 -12.53 9.02
CA PHE A 489 3.55 -11.85 10.25
C PHE A 489 2.05 -11.60 10.31
N MET A 490 1.45 -11.97 11.43
CA MET A 490 0.14 -11.46 11.81
C MET A 490 0.25 -9.97 12.15
N ARG A 491 -0.51 -9.12 11.43
CA ARG A 491 -0.46 -7.66 11.58
C ARG A 491 -1.24 -7.13 12.81
N GLY A 492 -1.13 -7.82 13.94
CA GLY A 492 -1.71 -7.42 15.23
C GLY A 492 -0.85 -6.42 16.01
N LEU A 493 -1.43 -5.67 16.93
CA LEU A 493 -0.75 -4.66 17.74
C LEU A 493 -0.83 -5.03 19.23
N SER A 494 0.30 -5.16 19.91
CA SER A 494 0.36 -5.67 21.29
C SER A 494 -0.02 -4.61 22.32
N ALA A 495 -1.06 -4.88 23.11
CA ALA A 495 -1.46 -3.99 24.22
C ALA A 495 -0.33 -3.80 25.26
N GLU A 496 0.50 -4.84 25.49
CA GLU A 496 1.65 -4.73 26.40
C GLU A 496 2.74 -3.81 25.85
N TYR A 497 2.96 -3.81 24.53
CA TYR A 497 3.97 -2.92 23.91
C TYR A 497 3.45 -1.48 23.85
N MET A 498 2.17 -1.29 23.54
CA MET A 498 1.53 0.03 23.47
C MET A 498 1.69 0.82 24.76
N LYS A 499 1.62 0.14 25.92
CA LYS A 499 1.80 0.80 27.21
C LYS A 499 3.07 1.65 27.30
N VAL A 500 4.17 1.16 26.76
CA VAL A 500 5.49 1.81 26.89
C VAL A 500 5.96 2.47 25.60
N THR A 501 5.18 2.36 24.52
CA THR A 501 5.51 2.95 23.21
C THR A 501 5.74 4.47 23.29
N PRO A 502 4.84 5.27 23.90
CA PRO A 502 5.06 6.72 24.00
C PRO A 502 6.31 7.07 24.81
N ALA A 503 6.57 6.37 25.92
CA ALA A 503 7.77 6.58 26.74
C ALA A 503 9.06 6.29 25.96
N ILE A 504 9.08 5.23 25.15
CA ILE A 504 10.22 4.93 24.24
C ILE A 504 10.44 6.08 23.26
N ASN A 505 9.36 6.60 22.66
CA ASN A 505 9.43 7.67 21.67
C ASN A 505 9.83 9.01 22.29
N GLN A 506 9.44 9.27 23.54
CA GLN A 506 9.88 10.44 24.30
C GLN A 506 11.38 10.36 24.58
N TRP A 507 11.86 9.25 25.13
CA TRP A 507 13.29 9.02 25.37
C TRP A 507 14.12 9.20 24.09
N LEU A 508 13.64 8.64 22.98
CA LEU A 508 14.34 8.71 21.71
C LEU A 508 14.33 10.15 21.12
N GLY A 509 13.20 10.86 21.27
CA GLY A 509 13.09 12.27 20.90
C GLY A 509 14.08 13.14 21.68
N GLU A 510 14.14 12.97 23.00
CA GLU A 510 15.10 13.67 23.86
C GLU A 510 16.55 13.33 23.50
N LEU A 511 16.84 12.08 23.13
CA LEU A 511 18.17 11.67 22.66
C LEU A 511 18.55 12.40 21.36
N PHE A 512 17.64 12.44 20.38
CA PHE A 512 17.90 13.10 19.08
C PHE A 512 18.02 14.63 19.22
N GLU A 513 17.26 15.24 20.13
CA GLU A 513 17.30 16.68 20.38
C GLU A 513 18.59 17.12 21.11
N ASN A 514 19.08 16.29 22.04
CA ASN A 514 20.22 16.64 22.90
C ASN A 514 21.58 16.15 22.37
N ASP A 515 21.61 15.16 21.47
CA ASP A 515 22.86 14.72 20.85
C ASP A 515 23.36 15.76 19.82
N PRO A 516 24.60 16.30 19.97
CA PRO A 516 25.12 17.35 19.08
C PRO A 516 25.26 16.95 17.61
N VAL A 517 25.38 15.65 17.32
CA VAL A 517 25.52 15.15 15.96
C VAL A 517 24.14 14.99 15.33
N LEU A 518 23.24 14.22 15.96
CA LEU A 518 21.88 13.97 15.48
C LEU A 518 21.05 15.25 15.37
N SER A 519 21.20 16.20 16.30
CA SER A 519 20.48 17.47 16.27
C SER A 519 20.86 18.36 15.08
N SER A 520 22.04 18.12 14.48
CA SER A 520 22.56 18.86 13.33
C SER A 520 22.44 18.10 12.00
N GLN A 521 22.29 16.78 12.06
CA GLN A 521 22.17 15.93 10.88
C GLN A 521 20.78 16.05 10.22
N PRO A 522 20.68 15.76 8.91
CA PRO A 522 19.42 15.79 8.19
C PRO A 522 18.54 14.56 8.49
N VAL A 523 18.23 14.34 9.77
CA VAL A 523 17.38 13.25 10.28
C VAL A 523 16.39 13.76 11.32
N ALA A 524 15.20 13.17 11.40
CA ALA A 524 14.26 13.35 12.50
C ALA A 524 13.41 12.09 12.71
N LEU A 525 12.60 12.11 13.76
CA LEU A 525 11.71 11.04 14.15
C LEU A 525 10.26 11.47 13.90
N LEU A 526 9.40 10.53 13.53
CA LEU A 526 7.96 10.66 13.65
C LEU A 526 7.49 9.85 14.85
N ARG A 527 7.26 10.56 15.98
CA ARG A 527 7.04 9.91 17.27
C ARG A 527 5.64 9.34 17.37
N GLU A 528 5.54 8.19 18.02
CA GLU A 528 4.28 7.57 18.44
C GLU A 528 3.87 8.15 19.80
N ILE A 529 3.25 9.32 19.76
CA ILE A 529 3.05 10.19 20.92
C ILE A 529 1.95 9.73 21.89
N ALA A 530 1.08 8.82 21.44
CA ALA A 530 0.03 8.24 22.25
C ALA A 530 -0.32 6.83 21.76
N ALA A 531 -0.74 5.97 22.69
CA ALA A 531 -1.17 4.62 22.38
C ALA A 531 -2.30 4.17 23.32
N VAL A 532 -3.11 3.23 22.84
CA VAL A 532 -4.19 2.63 23.59
C VAL A 532 -4.24 1.13 23.35
N GLY A 533 -4.24 0.35 24.42
CA GLY A 533 -4.26 -1.11 24.37
C GLY A 533 -5.47 -1.70 25.06
N TYR A 534 -6.14 -2.67 24.43
CA TYR A 534 -7.24 -3.42 25.04
C TYR A 534 -6.80 -4.83 25.44
N ARG A 535 -7.04 -5.19 26.69
CA ARG A 535 -6.69 -6.47 27.28
C ARG A 535 -7.95 -7.31 27.48
N ASN A 536 -7.99 -8.50 26.89
CA ASN A 536 -9.05 -9.47 27.11
C ASN A 536 -8.56 -10.54 28.11
N PRO A 537 -9.06 -10.57 29.36
CA PRO A 537 -8.51 -11.47 30.38
C PRO A 537 -8.71 -12.95 30.09
N GLN A 538 -9.74 -13.31 29.32
CA GLN A 538 -9.97 -14.70 28.94
C GLN A 538 -8.85 -15.18 28.02
N PHE A 539 -8.48 -14.38 27.02
CA PHE A 539 -7.34 -14.71 26.16
C PHE A 539 -6.02 -14.62 26.93
N GLU A 540 -5.84 -13.64 27.81
CA GLU A 540 -4.63 -13.58 28.63
C GLU A 540 -4.49 -14.80 29.56
N ALA A 541 -5.57 -15.27 30.17
CA ALA A 541 -5.51 -16.46 31.00
C ALA A 541 -5.22 -17.74 30.19
N ALA A 542 -5.60 -17.77 28.90
CA ALA A 542 -5.54 -18.96 28.06
C ALA A 542 -4.30 -19.05 27.15
N THR A 543 -3.52 -17.98 27.02
CA THR A 543 -2.42 -17.88 26.04
C THR A 543 -1.15 -17.33 26.67
N ASP A 544 0.01 -17.51 26.04
CA ASP A 544 1.23 -16.78 26.38
C ASP A 544 1.21 -15.33 25.84
N LYS A 545 2.23 -14.53 26.18
CA LYS A 545 2.34 -13.12 25.78
C LYS A 545 2.54 -12.90 24.27
N SER A 546 3.14 -13.87 23.58
CA SER A 546 3.44 -13.77 22.15
C SER A 546 2.22 -14.00 21.26
N ALA A 547 1.21 -14.69 21.80
CA ALA A 547 0.03 -15.15 21.08
C ALA A 547 -0.71 -14.02 20.32
N PRO A 548 -1.10 -14.25 19.05
CA PRO A 548 -1.76 -13.23 18.24
C PRO A 548 -3.12 -12.78 18.81
N GLN A 549 -3.78 -13.62 19.62
CA GLN A 549 -5.04 -13.28 20.27
C GLN A 549 -4.91 -12.11 21.25
N ARG A 550 -3.73 -11.89 21.83
CA ARG A 550 -3.44 -10.74 22.70
C ARG A 550 -3.14 -9.45 21.92
N LYS A 551 -3.10 -9.52 20.59
CA LYS A 551 -2.70 -8.43 19.69
C LYS A 551 -3.85 -7.97 18.78
N MET A 552 -5.09 -8.34 19.13
CA MET A 552 -6.27 -8.11 18.28
C MET A 552 -6.88 -6.72 18.42
N PHE A 553 -6.61 -5.98 19.50
CA PHE A 553 -7.20 -4.65 19.66
C PHE A 553 -6.29 -3.68 20.42
N ALA A 554 -5.64 -2.82 19.66
CA ALA A 554 -4.87 -1.69 20.13
C ALA A 554 -4.75 -0.67 18.98
N ALA A 555 -4.41 0.57 19.33
CA ALA A 555 -4.09 1.61 18.36
C ALA A 555 -3.02 2.56 18.91
N LEU A 556 -2.36 3.31 18.02
CA LEU A 556 -1.46 4.40 18.38
C LEU A 556 -1.62 5.57 17.42
N TRP A 557 -1.19 6.74 17.88
CA TRP A 557 -1.11 7.98 17.10
C TRP A 557 0.35 8.34 16.89
N ARG A 558 0.71 8.60 15.63
CA ARG A 558 2.06 9.01 15.23
C ARG A 558 2.02 10.37 14.57
N GLU A 559 3.00 11.20 14.88
CA GLU A 559 3.13 12.55 14.31
C GLU A 559 3.07 12.54 12.77
N SER A 560 2.35 13.52 12.21
CA SER A 560 2.39 13.81 10.78
C SER A 560 3.52 14.78 10.45
N PRO A 561 4.29 14.53 9.37
CA PRO A 561 5.34 15.45 8.94
C PRO A 561 4.82 16.73 8.28
N ILE A 562 3.53 16.79 7.90
CA ILE A 562 3.00 17.83 7.00
C ILE A 562 3.18 19.25 7.55
N SER A 563 2.97 19.46 8.85
CA SER A 563 3.08 20.78 9.48
C SER A 563 4.52 21.30 9.58
N THR A 564 5.51 20.43 9.39
CA THR A 564 6.94 20.76 9.51
C THR A 564 7.60 21.09 8.16
N LEU A 565 6.88 20.92 7.06
CA LEU A 565 7.40 21.12 5.71
C LEU A 565 7.56 22.61 5.35
N GLY A 566 8.66 22.92 4.69
CA GLY A 566 8.83 24.18 3.95
C GLY A 566 7.97 24.21 2.67
N ASN A 567 7.73 25.42 2.13
CA ASN A 567 6.83 25.63 0.97
C ASN A 567 7.15 24.79 -0.28
N ASN A 568 8.43 24.45 -0.51
CA ASN A 568 8.89 23.70 -1.68
C ASN A 568 9.24 22.24 -1.35
N GLU A 569 9.07 21.84 -0.09
CA GLU A 569 9.41 20.49 0.36
C GLU A 569 8.29 19.52 0.04
N LYS A 570 8.68 18.32 -0.38
CA LYS A 570 7.78 17.22 -0.73
C LYS A 570 8.18 15.98 0.05
N LEU A 571 7.25 15.05 0.18
CA LEU A 571 7.50 13.79 0.88
C LEU A 571 7.42 12.61 -0.09
N ALA A 572 8.27 11.62 0.14
CA ALA A 572 8.18 10.32 -0.51
C ALA A 572 8.65 9.22 0.45
N THR A 573 7.98 8.08 0.46
CA THR A 573 8.50 6.86 1.10
C THR A 573 9.85 6.50 0.51
N MET A 574 10.83 6.05 1.31
CA MET A 574 12.14 5.65 0.80
C MET A 574 12.03 4.42 -0.11
N ALA A 575 11.00 3.58 0.06
CA ALA A 575 10.68 2.49 -0.86
C ALA A 575 10.54 2.96 -2.32
N SER A 576 10.18 4.23 -2.55
CA SER A 576 10.08 4.79 -3.89
C SER A 576 11.42 4.87 -4.60
N LEU A 577 12.57 4.88 -3.91
CA LEU A 577 13.87 4.82 -4.58
C LEU A 577 14.09 3.50 -5.33
N LEU A 578 13.40 2.43 -4.94
CA LEU A 578 13.44 1.13 -5.61
C LEU A 578 12.29 0.94 -6.62
N HIS A 579 11.42 1.94 -6.77
CA HIS A 579 10.29 1.85 -7.68
C HIS A 579 10.73 1.95 -9.14
N VAL A 580 10.27 0.99 -9.94
CA VAL A 580 10.39 0.98 -11.41
C VAL A 580 8.99 1.01 -11.99
N ASP A 581 8.77 1.95 -12.92
CA ASP A 581 7.50 2.10 -13.61
C ASP A 581 7.29 1.06 -14.72
N VAL A 582 6.13 1.11 -15.37
CA VAL A 582 5.74 0.19 -16.45
C VAL A 582 6.62 0.30 -17.70
N HIS A 583 7.44 1.35 -17.82
CA HIS A 583 8.37 1.59 -18.92
C HIS A 583 9.82 1.22 -18.55
N GLY A 584 10.05 0.65 -17.37
CA GLY A 584 11.37 0.26 -16.90
C GLY A 584 12.21 1.46 -16.43
N LYS A 585 11.60 2.60 -16.07
CA LYS A 585 12.29 3.77 -15.53
C LYS A 585 12.14 3.85 -14.01
N SER A 586 13.23 4.15 -13.33
CA SER A 586 13.27 4.29 -11.88
C SER A 586 12.84 5.67 -11.42
N PHE A 587 12.16 5.70 -10.28
CA PHE A 587 11.82 6.93 -9.59
C PHE A 587 13.06 7.61 -9.00
N ALA A 588 14.05 6.85 -8.51
CA ALA A 588 15.34 7.42 -8.09
C ALA A 588 16.02 8.19 -9.23
N GLY A 589 16.07 7.62 -10.45
CA GLY A 589 16.58 8.30 -11.62
C GLY A 589 15.78 9.56 -11.99
N ALA A 590 14.45 9.51 -11.84
CA ALA A 590 13.59 10.68 -12.05
C ALA A 590 13.87 11.80 -11.03
N LEU A 591 14.08 11.47 -9.75
CA LEU A 591 14.46 12.42 -8.71
C LEU A 591 15.82 13.06 -8.97
N ILE A 592 16.83 12.26 -9.33
CA ILE A 592 18.17 12.74 -9.68
C ILE A 592 18.07 13.74 -10.84
N ARG A 593 17.41 13.37 -11.94
CA ARG A 593 17.20 14.26 -13.09
C ARG A 593 16.48 15.55 -12.73
N ARG A 594 15.45 15.47 -11.87
CA ARG A 594 14.71 16.65 -11.42
C ARG A 594 15.55 17.59 -10.55
N SER A 595 16.41 17.04 -9.70
CA SER A 595 17.28 17.81 -8.81
C SER A 595 18.28 18.69 -9.56
N GLY A 596 18.65 18.29 -10.78
CA GLY A 596 19.72 18.94 -11.55
C GLY A 596 21.12 18.72 -10.97
N LEU A 597 21.25 17.90 -9.92
CA LEU A 597 22.53 17.52 -9.33
C LEU A 597 23.19 16.42 -10.17
N ASP A 598 24.51 16.33 -10.09
CA ASP A 598 25.18 15.11 -10.54
C ASP A 598 24.76 13.92 -9.65
N PRO A 599 24.67 12.70 -10.22
CA PRO A 599 24.18 11.53 -9.49
C PRO A 599 24.95 11.22 -8.19
N GLN A 600 26.27 11.46 -8.17
CA GLN A 600 27.10 11.20 -7.00
C GLN A 600 26.81 12.20 -5.86
N THR A 601 26.67 13.49 -6.17
CA THR A 601 26.26 14.49 -5.18
C THR A 601 24.87 14.20 -4.62
N TRP A 602 23.92 13.80 -5.46
CA TRP A 602 22.59 13.40 -5.01
C TRP A 602 22.67 12.20 -4.05
N LEU A 603 23.45 11.17 -4.41
CA LEU A 603 23.67 10.00 -3.56
C LEU A 603 24.31 10.37 -2.23
N ASN A 604 25.32 11.24 -2.22
CA ASN A 604 25.97 11.69 -0.99
C ASN A 604 25.00 12.41 -0.04
N GLN A 605 24.08 13.24 -0.57
CA GLN A 605 23.04 13.88 0.24
C GLN A 605 22.07 12.86 0.83
N TYR A 606 21.68 11.86 0.05
CA TYR A 606 20.87 10.75 0.56
C TYR A 606 21.60 9.96 1.66
N LEU A 607 22.86 9.61 1.47
CA LEU A 607 23.66 8.89 2.47
C LEU A 607 23.84 9.69 3.77
N ASP A 608 24.05 11.00 3.67
CA ASP A 608 24.16 11.89 4.82
C ASP A 608 22.87 12.02 5.62
N ALA A 609 21.72 11.95 4.95
CA ALA A 609 20.43 11.93 5.61
C ALA A 609 20.10 10.55 6.19
N TYR A 610 20.43 9.46 5.49
CA TYR A 610 19.96 8.12 5.83
C TYR A 610 21.00 7.26 6.55
N LEU A 611 22.15 6.98 5.92
CA LEU A 611 23.12 6.02 6.44
C LEU A 611 23.89 6.58 7.64
N ILE A 612 24.37 7.83 7.54
CA ILE A 612 25.27 8.40 8.55
C ILE A 612 24.61 8.51 9.94
N PRO A 613 23.35 8.95 10.10
CA PRO A 613 22.71 8.96 11.40
C PRO A 613 22.52 7.56 12.01
N LEU A 614 22.26 6.54 11.19
CA LEU A 614 22.14 5.16 11.67
C LEU A 614 23.48 4.64 12.20
N VAL A 615 24.57 4.91 11.49
CA VAL A 615 25.93 4.56 11.93
C VAL A 615 26.33 5.35 13.18
N HIS A 616 25.93 6.61 13.29
CA HIS A 616 26.13 7.38 14.50
C HIS A 616 25.37 6.79 15.69
N CYS A 617 24.09 6.42 15.52
CA CYS A 617 23.31 5.77 16.57
C CYS A 617 23.96 4.47 17.05
N LEU A 618 24.54 3.69 16.14
CA LEU A 618 25.32 2.51 16.49
C LEU A 618 26.60 2.85 17.27
N ALA A 619 27.43 3.76 16.74
CA ALA A 619 28.73 4.08 17.34
C ALA A 619 28.58 4.76 18.71
N ALA A 620 27.64 5.69 18.85
CA ALA A 620 27.44 6.45 20.07
C ALA A 620 26.60 5.68 21.12
N TYR A 621 25.60 4.91 20.68
CA TYR A 621 24.56 4.39 21.57
C TYR A 621 24.27 2.89 21.45
N ASP A 622 24.93 2.16 20.54
CA ASP A 622 24.56 0.79 20.18
C ASP A 622 23.04 0.66 19.90
N LEU A 623 22.46 1.72 19.33
CA LEU A 623 21.05 1.88 19.05
C LEU A 623 20.78 1.53 17.58
N VAL A 624 19.84 0.63 17.36
CA VAL A 624 19.39 0.20 16.03
C VAL A 624 17.92 0.48 15.81
N PHE A 625 17.56 0.55 14.54
CA PHE A 625 16.21 0.73 14.02
C PHE A 625 15.91 -0.42 13.05
N MET A 626 14.70 -0.42 12.47
CA MET A 626 14.37 -1.23 11.28
C MET A 626 14.28 -0.30 10.06
N PRO A 627 15.41 0.11 9.45
CA PRO A 627 15.48 1.24 8.52
C PRO A 627 15.05 0.92 7.09
N HIS A 628 14.21 -0.10 6.86
CA HIS A 628 13.81 -0.49 5.50
C HIS A 628 12.96 0.58 4.80
N GLY A 629 12.81 0.46 3.47
CA GLY A 629 12.14 1.44 2.60
C GLY A 629 10.81 2.02 3.13
N GLU A 630 9.95 1.17 3.70
CA GLU A 630 8.67 1.63 4.25
C GLU A 630 8.81 2.47 5.54
N ASN A 631 9.83 2.26 6.37
CA ASN A 631 10.01 2.92 7.68
C ASN A 631 10.77 4.24 7.63
N VAL A 632 11.09 4.70 6.43
CA VAL A 632 11.81 5.93 6.19
C VAL A 632 11.01 6.78 5.21
N ILE A 633 10.76 8.03 5.58
CA ILE A 633 10.16 9.03 4.70
C ILE A 633 11.22 10.07 4.36
N MET A 634 11.40 10.35 3.08
CA MET A 634 12.31 11.38 2.59
C MET A 634 11.58 12.72 2.49
N VAL A 635 12.20 13.77 3.01
CA VAL A 635 11.87 15.16 2.70
C VAL A 635 12.73 15.57 1.51
N LEU A 636 12.07 15.95 0.41
CA LEU A 636 12.69 16.25 -0.87
C LEU A 636 12.52 17.73 -1.21
N GLU A 637 13.57 18.35 -1.73
CA GLU A 637 13.52 19.71 -2.28
C GLU A 637 14.00 19.67 -3.72
N ASN A 638 13.11 19.99 -4.68
CA ASN A 638 13.36 19.85 -6.12
C ASN A 638 13.85 18.46 -6.56
N GLY A 639 13.55 17.41 -5.79
CA GLY A 639 13.99 16.03 -6.06
C GLY A 639 15.30 15.62 -5.38
N ALA A 640 16.02 16.55 -4.75
CA ALA A 640 17.16 16.23 -3.89
C ALA A 640 16.69 15.80 -2.49
N VAL A 641 17.40 14.85 -1.86
CA VAL A 641 17.11 14.42 -0.49
C VAL A 641 17.66 15.46 0.50
N LYS A 642 16.76 16.14 1.20
CA LYS A 642 17.12 17.17 2.19
C LYS A 642 17.23 16.59 3.59
N LYS A 643 16.34 15.67 3.93
CA LYS A 643 16.20 15.08 5.26
C LYS A 643 15.47 13.75 5.17
N VAL A 644 15.69 12.85 6.12
CA VAL A 644 14.86 11.67 6.31
C VAL A 644 14.18 11.67 7.66
N LEU A 645 13.03 11.02 7.72
CA LEU A 645 12.19 10.87 8.90
C LEU A 645 12.05 9.37 9.20
N LEU A 646 12.47 8.95 10.38
CA LEU A 646 12.36 7.56 10.84
C LEU A 646 11.01 7.36 11.55
N LYS A 647 10.34 6.23 11.27
CA LYS A 647 9.06 5.84 11.90
C LYS A 647 9.06 4.37 12.31
N ASP A 648 7.98 3.95 12.97
CA ASP A 648 7.82 2.60 13.55
C ASP A 648 8.91 2.33 14.60
N LEU A 649 8.86 3.11 15.67
CA LEU A 649 9.94 3.24 16.64
C LEU A 649 9.73 2.29 17.83
N GLY A 650 8.57 2.38 18.49
CA GLY A 650 8.32 1.65 19.72
C GLY A 650 8.36 0.13 19.56
N GLU A 651 7.97 -0.41 18.41
CA GLU A 651 8.01 -1.86 18.16
C GLU A 651 9.38 -2.36 17.69
N GLU A 652 10.21 -1.51 17.06
CA GLU A 652 11.36 -1.95 16.25
C GLU A 652 12.73 -1.49 16.74
N ILE A 653 12.84 -0.44 17.57
CA ILE A 653 14.16 -0.04 18.06
C ILE A 653 14.72 -1.04 19.06
N ALA A 654 16.04 -1.17 19.07
CA ALA A 654 16.76 -1.94 20.08
C ALA A 654 18.05 -1.22 20.50
N VAL A 655 18.43 -1.41 21.76
CA VAL A 655 19.72 -0.99 22.29
C VAL A 655 20.50 -2.24 22.68
N LEU A 656 21.66 -2.44 22.06
CA LEU A 656 22.32 -3.75 22.01
C LEU A 656 23.37 -3.98 23.11
N SER A 657 23.65 -2.97 23.93
CA SER A 657 24.65 -3.01 24.99
C SER A 657 24.18 -2.28 26.24
N ASP A 658 24.81 -2.52 27.39
CA ASP A 658 24.51 -1.82 28.65
C ASP A 658 25.16 -0.43 28.78
N ARG A 659 25.74 0.10 27.69
CA ARG A 659 26.43 1.40 27.69
C ARG A 659 25.49 2.59 27.82
N VAL A 660 24.24 2.41 27.37
CA VAL A 660 23.21 3.44 27.44
C VAL A 660 22.31 3.13 28.63
N GLU A 661 22.28 3.99 29.63
CA GLU A 661 21.31 3.86 30.73
C GLU A 661 19.89 4.04 30.19
N LEU A 662 19.02 3.06 30.45
CA LEU A 662 17.62 3.08 30.03
C LEU A 662 16.74 3.23 31.27
N PRO A 663 15.72 4.12 31.24
CA PRO A 663 14.65 4.12 32.22
C PRO A 663 14.03 2.72 32.36
N GLU A 664 13.70 2.32 33.60
CA GLU A 664 13.20 0.97 33.89
C GLU A 664 11.93 0.62 33.08
N GLU A 665 11.08 1.60 32.82
CA GLU A 665 9.85 1.43 32.03
C GLU A 665 10.12 1.00 30.59
N ILE A 666 11.19 1.49 29.96
CA ILE A 666 11.50 1.21 28.56
C ILE A 666 12.56 0.12 28.41
N ARG A 667 13.00 -0.50 29.51
CA ARG A 667 14.09 -1.48 29.54
C ARG A 667 13.92 -2.65 28.56
N ARG A 668 12.69 -2.93 28.11
CA ARG A 668 12.40 -3.93 27.07
C ARG A 668 13.10 -3.69 25.73
N VAL A 669 13.53 -2.45 25.43
CA VAL A 669 14.28 -2.17 24.20
C VAL A 669 15.73 -2.65 24.30
N ARG A 670 16.22 -3.02 25.50
CA ARG A 670 17.51 -3.69 25.63
C ARG A 670 17.38 -5.11 25.10
N THR A 671 18.10 -5.39 24.04
CA THR A 671 18.24 -6.75 23.47
C THR A 671 19.72 -7.07 23.30
N GLY A 672 20.03 -8.34 23.02
CA GLY A 672 21.36 -8.72 22.55
C GLY A 672 21.40 -8.72 21.02
N GLY A 673 22.58 -8.81 20.44
CA GLY A 673 22.75 -8.92 18.99
C GLY A 673 24.08 -8.37 18.53
N ASP A 674 24.42 -8.64 17.27
CA ASP A 674 25.57 -8.01 16.63
C ASP A 674 25.13 -6.66 16.00
N PRO A 675 25.62 -5.52 16.50
CA PRO A 675 25.21 -4.20 16.04
C PRO A 675 25.45 -3.96 14.56
N VAL A 676 26.51 -4.50 13.98
CA VAL A 676 26.85 -4.19 12.58
C VAL A 676 25.89 -4.85 11.60
N LEU A 677 25.20 -5.93 12.00
CA LEU A 677 24.24 -6.62 11.15
C LEU A 677 23.03 -5.74 10.79
N SER A 678 22.65 -4.75 11.60
CA SER A 678 21.56 -3.83 11.20
C SER A 678 21.95 -2.92 10.03
N VAL A 679 23.25 -2.66 9.83
CA VAL A 679 23.73 -1.96 8.62
C VAL A 679 23.92 -2.96 7.49
N PHE A 680 24.59 -4.07 7.73
CA PHE A 680 24.88 -5.04 6.67
C PHE A 680 23.63 -5.70 6.10
N THR A 681 22.69 -6.12 6.95
CA THR A 681 21.45 -6.78 6.51
C THR A 681 20.40 -5.77 6.10
N ASP A 682 20.01 -4.84 6.98
CA ASP A 682 18.82 -4.01 6.73
C ASP A 682 19.08 -2.86 5.75
N VAL A 683 20.33 -2.37 5.69
CA VAL A 683 20.72 -1.28 4.79
C VAL A 683 21.42 -1.78 3.53
N PHE A 684 22.52 -2.53 3.66
CA PHE A 684 23.30 -2.93 2.49
C PHE A 684 22.58 -4.02 1.71
N ASP A 685 22.27 -5.13 2.36
CA ASP A 685 21.73 -6.32 1.69
C ASP A 685 20.23 -6.21 1.38
N SER A 686 19.46 -5.49 2.19
CA SER A 686 18.00 -5.38 2.00
C SER A 686 17.56 -4.10 1.26
N PHE A 687 18.48 -3.17 0.98
CA PHE A 687 18.16 -1.92 0.29
C PHE A 687 19.18 -1.50 -0.77
N PHE A 688 20.45 -1.26 -0.42
CA PHE A 688 21.47 -0.82 -1.39
C PHE A 688 21.78 -1.87 -2.45
N ARG A 689 21.67 -3.15 -2.12
CA ARG A 689 21.74 -4.28 -3.06
C ARG A 689 20.78 -4.12 -4.24
N PHE A 690 19.67 -3.40 -4.08
CA PHE A 690 18.71 -3.10 -5.15
C PHE A 690 18.94 -1.71 -5.75
N LEU A 691 19.24 -0.71 -4.93
CA LEU A 691 19.43 0.67 -5.40
C LEU A 691 20.65 0.81 -6.32
N ALA A 692 21.79 0.20 -5.96
CA ALA A 692 23.02 0.34 -6.74
C ALA A 692 22.88 -0.27 -8.16
N PRO A 693 22.40 -1.52 -8.33
CA PRO A 693 22.13 -2.06 -9.66
C PRO A 693 21.11 -1.26 -10.47
N LEU A 694 20.10 -0.67 -9.81
CA LEU A 694 19.08 0.12 -10.48
C LEU A 694 19.65 1.39 -11.10
N LEU A 695 20.50 2.10 -10.36
CA LEU A 695 21.15 3.31 -10.86
C LEU A 695 22.23 3.00 -11.91
N ASP A 696 22.94 1.88 -11.78
CA ASP A 696 23.91 1.38 -12.76
C ASP A 696 23.24 1.01 -14.08
N ALA A 697 22.09 0.31 -14.04
CA ALA A 697 21.33 -0.08 -15.22
C ALA A 697 20.78 1.12 -16.01
N GLU A 698 20.54 2.27 -15.36
CA GLU A 698 20.19 3.53 -16.02
C GLU A 698 21.39 4.35 -16.48
N GLY A 699 22.62 3.90 -16.18
CA GLY A 699 23.85 4.63 -16.49
C GLY A 699 24.02 5.94 -15.70
N LEU A 700 23.44 6.02 -14.50
CA LEU A 700 23.52 7.22 -13.65
C LEU A 700 24.77 7.22 -12.77
N ILE A 701 25.05 6.11 -12.10
CA ILE A 701 26.26 5.88 -11.31
C ILE A 701 26.61 4.41 -11.38
N SER A 702 27.88 4.07 -11.61
CA SER A 702 28.28 2.66 -11.63
C SER A 702 28.19 2.04 -10.24
N GLU A 703 28.04 0.71 -10.15
CA GLU A 703 28.05 0.01 -8.86
C GLU A 703 29.33 0.32 -8.04
N GLU A 704 30.48 0.40 -8.71
CA GLU A 704 31.76 0.73 -8.05
C GLU A 704 31.76 2.15 -7.47
N GLU A 705 31.26 3.13 -8.21
CA GLU A 705 31.16 4.53 -7.75
C GLU A 705 30.13 4.69 -6.62
N PHE A 706 29.04 3.91 -6.64
CA PHE A 706 28.07 3.87 -5.55
C PHE A 706 28.74 3.47 -4.25
N TRP A 707 29.44 2.33 -4.22
CA TRP A 707 30.09 1.84 -3.00
C TRP A 707 31.28 2.71 -2.58
N LYS A 708 32.02 3.31 -3.52
CA LYS A 708 33.03 4.35 -3.18
C LYS A 708 32.41 5.56 -2.49
N SER A 709 31.21 5.97 -2.89
CA SER A 709 30.50 7.06 -2.24
C SER A 709 30.11 6.67 -0.80
N VAL A 710 29.62 5.45 -0.59
CA VAL A 710 29.35 4.90 0.75
C VAL A 710 30.62 4.92 1.62
N VAL A 711 31.74 4.40 1.12
CA VAL A 711 33.04 4.44 1.82
C VAL A 711 33.43 5.87 2.19
N GLY A 712 33.38 6.79 1.21
CA GLY A 712 33.78 8.18 1.40
C GLY A 712 32.95 8.89 2.47
N ARG A 713 31.64 8.66 2.52
CA ARG A 713 30.77 9.25 3.55
C ARG A 713 31.01 8.66 4.94
N LEU A 714 31.23 7.35 5.05
CA LEU A 714 31.52 6.69 6.32
C LEU A 714 32.87 7.14 6.91
N LEU A 715 33.92 7.27 6.09
CA LEU A 715 35.22 7.74 6.54
C LEU A 715 35.19 9.23 6.92
N ASP A 716 34.47 10.06 6.17
CA ASP A 716 34.29 11.47 6.52
C ASP A 716 33.52 11.66 7.85
N TYR A 717 32.51 10.82 8.13
CA TYR A 717 31.88 10.77 9.45
C TYR A 717 32.90 10.40 10.54
N ARG A 718 33.66 9.30 10.34
CA ARG A 718 34.67 8.83 11.29
C ARG A 718 35.73 9.91 11.59
N ASP A 719 36.18 10.63 10.57
CA ASP A 719 37.22 11.67 10.70
C ASP A 719 36.70 12.95 11.36
N ARG A 720 35.41 13.29 11.20
CA ARG A 720 34.79 14.46 11.83
C ARG A 720 34.40 14.25 13.29
N HIS A 721 34.25 13.00 13.71
CA HIS A 721 33.83 12.62 15.06
C HIS A 721 34.89 11.74 15.76
N PRO A 722 36.07 12.29 16.09
CA PRO A 722 37.17 11.53 16.67
C PRO A 722 36.80 10.85 18.00
N GLU A 723 35.81 11.38 18.73
CA GLU A 723 35.27 10.80 19.95
C GLU A 723 34.59 9.43 19.75
N PHE A 724 34.16 9.11 18.53
CA PHE A 724 33.52 7.83 18.19
C PHE A 724 34.40 6.91 17.34
N THR A 725 35.63 7.32 16.97
CA THR A 725 36.50 6.56 16.06
C THR A 725 36.80 5.14 16.57
N GLU A 726 37.14 4.97 17.85
CA GLU A 726 37.43 3.64 18.41
C GLU A 726 36.23 2.72 18.27
N ARG A 727 35.04 3.21 18.65
CA ARG A 727 33.82 2.41 18.57
C ARG A 727 33.40 2.15 17.12
N PHE A 728 33.53 3.14 16.25
CA PHE A 728 33.29 2.97 14.82
C PHE A 728 34.19 1.88 14.22
N ASP A 729 35.48 1.86 14.58
CA ASP A 729 36.43 0.84 14.09
C ASP A 729 36.07 -0.55 14.66
N GLU A 730 35.62 -0.63 15.91
CA GLU A 730 35.13 -1.88 16.54
C GLU A 730 33.87 -2.44 15.87
N LEU A 731 33.02 -1.61 15.25
CA LEU A 731 31.85 -2.09 14.50
C LEU A 731 32.27 -2.96 13.31
N GLY A 732 33.50 -2.80 12.79
CA GLY A 732 34.00 -3.65 11.72
C GLY A 732 33.27 -3.46 10.38
N LEU A 733 32.74 -2.26 10.10
CA LEU A 733 32.01 -1.95 8.85
C LEU A 733 32.83 -2.26 7.57
N PHE A 734 34.16 -2.28 7.68
CA PHE A 734 35.09 -2.56 6.58
C PHE A 734 35.69 -3.98 6.63
N ALA A 735 35.07 -4.91 7.37
CA ALA A 735 35.43 -6.33 7.33
C ALA A 735 35.35 -6.89 5.90
N GLN A 736 36.12 -7.92 5.58
CA GLN A 736 36.18 -8.51 4.23
C GLN A 736 34.85 -9.15 3.81
N SER A 737 34.12 -9.71 4.77
CA SER A 737 32.83 -10.37 4.55
C SER A 737 31.95 -10.22 5.79
N PHE A 738 30.65 -10.46 5.63
CA PHE A 738 29.69 -10.50 6.73
C PHE A 738 28.64 -11.61 6.52
N PRO A 739 28.00 -12.13 7.59
CA PRO A 739 27.00 -13.18 7.47
C PRO A 739 25.80 -12.78 6.58
N LEU A 740 25.44 -13.65 5.64
CA LEU A 740 24.23 -13.52 4.81
C LEU A 740 22.99 -13.88 5.62
N SER A 741 22.18 -12.91 6.00
CA SER A 741 20.87 -13.12 6.65
C SER A 741 19.78 -13.33 5.60
N CYS A 742 19.10 -14.47 5.64
CA CYS A 742 18.20 -14.91 4.58
C CYS A 742 16.72 -14.67 4.93
N LEU A 743 16.12 -13.63 4.36
CA LEU A 743 14.74 -13.23 4.66
C LEU A 743 13.69 -14.22 4.13
N ASN A 744 13.80 -14.68 2.89
CA ASN A 744 12.86 -15.67 2.35
C ASN A 744 12.94 -16.98 3.13
N ARG A 745 14.14 -17.45 3.50
CA ARG A 745 14.29 -18.64 4.36
C ARG A 745 13.47 -18.53 5.65
N LEU A 746 13.37 -17.34 6.26
CA LEU A 746 12.54 -17.13 7.45
C LEU A 746 11.07 -17.36 7.15
N GLN A 747 10.55 -16.76 6.07
CA GLN A 747 9.15 -16.94 5.66
C GLN A 747 8.86 -18.38 5.25
N LEU A 748 9.74 -18.99 4.46
CA LEU A 748 9.61 -20.38 3.99
C LEU A 748 9.62 -21.37 5.16
N ARG A 749 10.44 -21.12 6.20
CA ARG A 749 10.49 -21.93 7.43
C ARG A 749 9.24 -21.78 8.29
N ASN A 750 8.60 -20.61 8.33
CA ASN A 750 7.32 -20.41 9.03
C ASN A 750 6.58 -19.18 8.49
N ASN A 751 5.62 -19.41 7.60
CA ASN A 751 4.84 -18.34 6.99
C ASN A 751 3.60 -17.91 7.80
N GLN A 752 3.42 -18.41 9.03
CA GLN A 752 2.35 -17.97 9.94
C GLN A 752 2.90 -17.15 11.12
N GLN A 753 4.13 -17.42 11.52
CA GLN A 753 4.86 -16.70 12.57
C GLN A 753 6.37 -16.78 12.28
N MET A 754 6.85 -15.83 11.47
CA MET A 754 8.22 -15.84 10.95
C MET A 754 9.30 -15.74 12.03
N LEU A 755 9.08 -14.86 13.02
CA LEU A 755 9.97 -14.61 14.15
C LEU A 755 9.18 -14.47 15.45
N ASP A 756 9.83 -14.79 16.58
CA ASP A 756 9.37 -14.35 17.89
C ASP A 756 9.84 -12.91 18.11
N LEU A 757 8.92 -11.98 18.27
CA LEU A 757 9.24 -10.57 18.50
C LEU A 757 9.92 -10.31 19.86
N THR A 758 9.96 -11.31 20.74
CA THR A 758 10.68 -11.26 22.03
C THR A 758 12.12 -11.78 21.94
N ASP A 759 12.48 -12.42 20.83
CA ASP A 759 13.85 -12.86 20.49
C ASP A 759 14.05 -12.81 18.97
N GLN A 760 14.16 -11.60 18.43
CA GLN A 760 14.31 -11.38 16.99
C GLN A 760 15.65 -11.95 16.46
N SER A 761 16.71 -11.89 17.27
CA SER A 761 18.06 -12.37 16.92
C SER A 761 18.17 -13.89 16.86
N GLY A 762 17.53 -14.63 17.78
CA GLY A 762 17.63 -16.09 17.86
C GLY A 762 16.94 -16.82 16.70
N GLY A 763 16.05 -16.13 15.98
CA GLY A 763 15.29 -16.67 14.87
C GLY A 763 15.96 -16.55 13.49
N LEU A 764 17.03 -15.76 13.35
CA LEU A 764 17.70 -15.47 12.07
C LEU A 764 18.28 -16.74 11.42
N LEU A 765 18.25 -16.77 10.08
CA LEU A 765 18.78 -17.87 9.29
C LEU A 765 19.90 -17.35 8.41
N TYR A 766 21.07 -18.00 8.51
CA TYR A 766 22.26 -17.60 7.78
C TYR A 766 22.64 -18.63 6.73
N ALA A 767 23.24 -18.17 5.62
CA ALA A 767 23.74 -19.04 4.55
C ALA A 767 25.18 -18.67 4.17
N GLY A 768 26.11 -18.79 5.12
CA GLY A 768 27.51 -18.38 4.97
C GLY A 768 27.65 -16.85 4.89
N ASP A 769 28.73 -16.37 4.27
CA ASP A 769 29.03 -14.93 4.23
C ASP A 769 28.86 -14.33 2.83
N LEU A 770 28.54 -13.04 2.76
CA LEU A 770 28.68 -12.17 1.59
C LEU A 770 30.02 -11.43 1.64
N GLU A 771 30.65 -11.26 0.48
CA GLU A 771 31.78 -10.32 0.35
C GLU A 771 31.29 -8.89 0.56
N ASN A 772 32.02 -8.12 1.36
CA ASN A 772 31.65 -6.75 1.69
C ASN A 772 32.06 -5.78 0.57
N PRO A 773 31.12 -5.07 -0.06
CA PRO A 773 31.39 -4.03 -1.07
C PRO A 773 32.37 -2.96 -0.62
N LEU A 774 32.39 -2.63 0.68
CA LEU A 774 33.27 -1.60 1.19
C LEU A 774 34.74 -2.03 1.19
N ALA A 775 35.00 -3.33 1.40
CA ALA A 775 36.35 -3.86 1.42
C ALA A 775 37.00 -3.83 0.03
N SER A 776 36.23 -4.11 -1.03
CA SER A 776 36.70 -4.01 -2.42
C SER A 776 36.87 -2.56 -2.86
N ALA A 777 35.97 -1.66 -2.45
CA ALA A 777 36.03 -0.23 -2.77
C ALA A 777 37.19 0.51 -2.08
N LEU A 778 37.73 -0.02 -0.97
CA LEU A 778 38.90 0.52 -0.27
C LEU A 778 40.25 0.17 -0.91
N ALA A 779 40.32 -0.89 -1.71
CA ALA A 779 41.57 -1.30 -2.35
C ALA A 779 42.00 -0.23 -3.37
N PRO A 780 43.27 0.24 -3.38
CA PRO A 780 43.75 1.09 -4.46
C PRO A 780 43.59 0.30 -5.76
N LEU A 781 42.87 0.87 -6.73
CA LEU A 781 42.75 0.33 -8.08
C LEU A 781 44.16 0.04 -8.60
N GLY A 782 44.49 -1.25 -8.70
CA GLY A 782 45.79 -1.74 -9.14
C GLY A 782 46.10 -1.41 -10.60
#